data_AF-A0A951XB09-F1
#
_entry.id   AF-A0A951XB09-F1
#
_cell.length_a   1.000
_cell.length_b   1.000
_cell.length_c   1.000
_cell.angle_alpha   90.00
_cell.angle_beta   90.00
_cell.angle_gamma   90.00
#
_symmetry.space_group_name_H-M   'P 1'
#
loop_
_entity.id
_entity.type
_entity.pdbx_description
1 polymer ?
#
loop_
_entity_poly.entity_id
_entity_poly.type
_entity_poly.pdbx_seq_one_letter_code
_entity_poly.pdbx_strand_id
1 'polypeptide(L)'
;LHSAQNKDASIYLTAGVYPIAITFFQKGGGAEMGISWQKTSGLGQFGWGTIPDSVFVDQSSPPAGSVPAKPSGLTATAVSYKKINLSWSDNSNNEQSYEVYRSTDPMGSFTTIAALPANTTSYADTIVEPATTYYYKIRAINQYGESSFDRIGQGLEYAYYEKDNMSVVPDFNLLTPKKTGRVSTFGLGMQMRPDDFALKFDGSININSSGSYMFYLDSDDGSLLYIDGALVVNNDGLHGSGGANEKSGTVFLSAGSHIIQVSYFERGGSEVLNVKYGSSGLGITKQFIPASILGESFASATTLSAPVPPLPPSGMTAVALSNSAIKVSWVNNAENATEVELYRSYNGDHDYVLFAKLPANTTSYNDNGLYPSSLFYYKVRSVGEGGSSLFSNEVNVRTLGVVPSMIPIEDVYIRYDAQVQLKVEAKSGTPVAITLQATNLPAFATFNQTQNGKGVITFNPTISDIGIYKNLKVTASNPQGNSNTTQFDLIVNENYPPHITPVANATVEEMGTLVVNLSATDSDPGDDLRWTFSKLPGFVTASSTNGGSLSLTFAPKNKTAGEYLIKVGVDDGRHGKDTTSFVLTVTPMPITNPDDGTVPIKPNNFTATFVNSLNGVKLEWTNAAYNAVKNEIYRSDYMGTGYVLLKEIAKDDTSYVDNSVVGNKVYYYLIRAVNANGGSNSLIVKVNIPNRAPFIIVDDIYAKAGTTLSVNVLATD
;
A
#
# COMPACT_ATOMS: atom_id res chain seq x y z
N LEU A 1 16.54 9.88 20.81
CA LEU A 1 17.03 10.65 21.97
C LEU A 1 18.20 9.87 22.55
N HIS A 2 19.40 10.43 22.51
CA HIS A 2 20.60 9.82 23.07
C HIS A 2 20.96 10.52 24.38
N SER A 3 21.69 9.85 25.27
CA SER A 3 22.41 10.51 26.37
C SER A 3 23.55 11.38 25.81
N ALA A 4 24.28 12.14 26.65
CA ALA A 4 25.45 12.91 26.20
C ALA A 4 26.38 12.03 25.33
N GLN A 5 26.75 12.54 24.15
CA GLN A 5 27.66 11.87 23.21
C GLN A 5 28.80 12.81 22.86
N ASN A 6 30.01 12.26 22.75
CA ASN A 6 31.18 12.99 22.28
C ASN A 6 31.31 12.83 20.76
N LYS A 7 31.52 13.97 20.07
CA LYS A 7 31.86 14.03 18.65
C LYS A 7 33.08 14.92 18.49
N ASP A 8 34.07 14.45 17.75
CA ASP A 8 35.30 15.17 17.46
C ASP A 8 35.49 15.41 15.96
N ALA A 9 36.16 16.51 15.63
CA ALA A 9 36.59 16.86 14.29
C ALA A 9 37.94 17.60 14.38
N SER A 10 38.78 17.42 13.37
CA SER A 10 40.07 18.13 13.28
C SER A 10 39.99 19.29 12.30
N ILE A 11 40.50 20.45 12.70
CA ILE A 11 40.62 21.63 11.84
C ILE A 11 42.07 22.14 11.88
N TYR A 12 42.58 22.58 10.73
CA TYR A 12 43.86 23.27 10.66
C TYR A 12 43.64 24.76 10.88
N LEU A 13 44.25 25.32 11.92
CA LEU A 13 44.20 26.74 12.24
C LEU A 13 45.60 27.35 12.13
N THR A 14 45.71 28.50 11.50
CA THR A 14 46.91 29.34 11.62
C THR A 14 46.82 30.16 12.91
N ALA A 15 47.90 30.83 13.31
CA ALA A 15 47.83 31.73 14.46
C ALA A 15 46.82 32.85 14.18
N GLY A 16 45.83 33.04 15.05
CA GLY A 16 44.76 34.01 14.85
C GLY A 16 43.60 33.82 15.84
N VAL A 17 42.61 34.71 15.73
CA VAL A 17 41.33 34.64 16.46
C VAL A 17 40.26 34.12 15.50
N TYR A 18 39.46 33.16 15.95
CA TYR A 18 38.43 32.51 15.14
C TYR A 18 37.07 32.62 15.83
N PRO A 19 35.99 32.99 15.12
CA PRO A 19 34.65 32.93 15.68
C PRO A 19 34.30 31.47 15.97
N ILE A 20 33.64 31.25 17.11
CA ILE A 20 33.11 29.95 17.49
C ILE A 20 31.62 30.11 17.78
N ALA A 21 30.79 29.30 17.12
CA ALA A 21 29.37 29.22 17.36
C ALA A 21 29.03 27.79 17.78
N ILE A 22 28.27 27.65 18.86
CA ILE A 22 27.84 26.37 19.39
C ILE A 22 26.35 26.44 19.61
N THR A 23 25.60 25.59 18.93
CA THR A 23 24.15 25.51 19.07
C THR A 23 23.78 24.28 19.91
N PHE A 24 22.97 24.50 20.94
CA PHE A 24 22.45 23.45 21.81
C PHE A 24 20.95 23.28 21.61
N PHE A 25 20.49 22.03 21.49
CA PHE A 25 19.06 21.71 21.46
C PHE A 25 18.79 20.57 22.43
N GLN A 26 17.80 20.75 23.31
CA GLN A 26 17.35 19.76 24.27
C GLN A 26 15.83 19.57 24.18
N LYS A 27 15.40 18.31 24.26
CA LYS A 27 14.00 17.91 24.32
C LYS A 27 13.81 16.92 25.47
N GLY A 28 13.88 17.42 26.72
CA GLY A 28 13.77 16.65 27.97
C GLY A 28 15.06 15.92 28.39
N GLY A 29 15.16 15.56 29.69
CA GLY A 29 16.40 15.03 30.32
C GLY A 29 17.40 16.15 30.64
N GLY A 30 18.19 16.05 31.72
CA GLY A 30 19.11 17.12 32.16
C GLY A 30 19.99 17.69 31.03
N ALA A 31 20.24 19.00 31.06
CA ALA A 31 21.00 19.69 30.02
C ALA A 31 22.51 19.61 30.30
N GLU A 32 23.27 19.01 29.39
CA GLU A 32 24.73 18.95 29.45
C GLU A 32 25.31 19.23 28.06
N MET A 33 26.20 20.23 27.99
CA MET A 33 27.00 20.55 26.81
C MET A 33 28.42 20.89 27.26
N GLY A 34 29.41 20.19 26.71
CA GLY A 34 30.82 20.46 26.94
C GLY A 34 31.54 20.63 25.60
N ILE A 35 32.45 21.59 25.54
CA ILE A 35 33.41 21.70 24.44
C ILE A 35 34.81 21.43 24.98
N SER A 36 35.57 20.67 24.22
CA SER A 36 36.95 20.34 24.55
C SER A 36 37.78 20.38 23.28
N TRP A 37 39.07 20.67 23.44
CA TRP A 37 40.01 20.75 22.34
C TRP A 37 41.29 20.00 22.69
N GLN A 38 42.05 19.68 21.65
CA GLN A 38 43.40 19.15 21.75
C GLN A 38 44.21 19.65 20.57
N LYS A 39 45.52 19.79 20.76
CA LYS A 39 46.45 20.08 19.66
C LYS A 39 47.37 18.87 19.48
N THR A 40 47.09 18.08 18.45
CA THR A 40 47.73 16.78 18.20
C THR A 40 49.05 16.86 17.43
N SER A 41 49.44 18.04 16.93
CA SER A 41 50.70 18.24 16.17
C SER A 41 51.24 19.68 16.25
N GLY A 42 52.55 19.86 15.98
CA GLY A 42 53.25 21.16 16.02
C GLY A 42 53.91 21.52 17.35
N LEU A 43 54.47 22.74 17.47
CA LEU A 43 55.03 23.28 18.73
C LEU A 43 53.89 23.63 19.71
N GLY A 44 54.03 23.27 20.99
CA GLY A 44 53.06 23.57 22.05
C GLY A 44 51.80 22.67 22.03
N GLN A 45 51.98 21.36 21.82
CA GLN A 45 50.89 20.37 21.90
C GLN A 45 50.28 20.32 23.30
N PHE A 46 48.97 20.10 23.36
CA PHE A 46 48.25 19.87 24.59
C PHE A 46 47.20 18.77 24.39
N GLY A 47 47.01 17.98 25.44
CA GLY A 47 46.05 16.88 25.46
C GLY A 47 44.60 17.36 25.55
N TRP A 48 43.70 16.39 25.53
CA TRP A 48 42.26 16.62 25.61
C TRP A 48 41.87 17.38 26.88
N GLY A 49 41.13 18.49 26.73
CA GLY A 49 40.64 19.25 27.88
C GLY A 49 39.70 20.38 27.51
N THR A 50 39.08 20.99 28.52
CA THR A 50 38.25 22.19 28.38
C THR A 50 39.07 23.32 27.77
N ILE A 51 38.45 24.09 26.89
CA ILE A 51 39.07 25.31 26.34
C ILE A 51 39.23 26.30 27.50
N PRO A 52 40.46 26.72 27.85
CA PRO A 52 40.67 27.61 29.00
C PRO A 52 40.13 29.02 28.72
N ASP A 53 39.55 29.69 29.72
CA ASP A 53 39.01 31.05 29.60
C ASP A 53 39.99 32.04 28.96
N SER A 54 41.29 31.86 29.22
CA SER A 54 42.38 32.70 28.69
C SER A 54 42.52 32.70 27.16
N VAL A 55 41.92 31.73 26.44
CA VAL A 55 41.94 31.72 24.97
C VAL A 55 40.66 32.29 24.34
N PHE A 56 39.62 32.51 25.13
CA PHE A 56 38.50 33.34 24.70
C PHE A 56 38.93 34.80 24.84
N VAL A 57 38.94 35.51 23.72
CA VAL A 57 39.28 36.93 23.67
C VAL A 57 38.07 37.69 23.14
N ASP A 58 37.57 38.64 23.92
CA ASP A 58 36.65 39.67 23.43
C ASP A 58 37.48 40.71 22.68
N GLN A 59 37.80 40.45 21.41
CA GLN A 59 38.35 41.48 20.53
C GLN A 59 37.21 42.19 19.80
N SER A 60 37.10 43.49 20.02
CA SER A 60 36.16 44.46 19.45
C SER A 60 36.39 44.76 17.95
N SER A 61 37.19 43.96 17.23
CA SER A 61 37.26 44.07 15.76
C SER A 61 37.30 42.67 15.11
N PRO A 62 36.18 42.18 14.54
CA PRO A 62 36.16 40.95 13.76
C PRO A 62 37.11 41.04 12.55
N PRO A 63 37.55 39.90 11.97
CA PRO A 63 38.39 39.90 10.77
C PRO A 63 37.76 40.75 9.66
N ALA A 64 38.58 41.48 8.90
CA ALA A 64 38.10 42.39 7.85
C ALA A 64 37.18 41.67 6.85
N GLY A 65 35.89 42.02 6.88
CA GLY A 65 34.81 41.44 6.09
C GLY A 65 33.47 42.03 6.52
N SER A 66 32.43 41.88 5.70
CA SER A 66 31.07 42.32 6.03
C SER A 66 30.15 41.12 6.24
N VAL A 67 29.26 41.22 7.23
CA VAL A 67 28.11 40.30 7.34
C VAL A 67 27.25 40.39 6.07
N PRO A 68 26.48 39.34 5.73
CA PRO A 68 25.60 39.37 4.56
C PRO A 68 24.54 40.47 4.63
N ALA A 69 24.11 40.95 3.46
CA ALA A 69 22.90 41.78 3.39
C ALA A 69 21.68 40.92 3.75
N LYS A 70 20.77 41.46 4.57
CA LYS A 70 19.58 40.71 4.99
C LYS A 70 18.67 40.36 3.80
N PRO A 71 17.98 39.21 3.81
CA PRO A 71 16.95 38.92 2.82
C PRO A 71 15.79 39.92 2.91
N SER A 72 15.01 40.04 1.84
CA SER A 72 13.84 40.93 1.80
C SER A 72 12.65 40.27 1.12
N GLY A 73 11.47 40.87 1.23
CA GLY A 73 10.28 40.40 0.50
C GLY A 73 9.81 38.98 0.89
N LEU A 74 10.09 38.51 2.11
CA LEU A 74 9.62 37.21 2.56
C LEU A 74 8.09 37.14 2.51
N THR A 75 7.61 36.07 1.89
CA THR A 75 6.19 35.74 1.76
C THR A 75 5.98 34.29 2.16
N ALA A 76 4.79 34.00 2.69
CA ALA A 76 4.35 32.66 3.05
C ALA A 76 3.00 32.38 2.38
N THR A 77 2.84 31.20 1.79
CA THR A 77 1.59 30.78 1.13
C THR A 77 1.25 29.35 1.53
N ALA A 78 0.10 29.16 2.15
CA ALA A 78 -0.42 27.83 2.46
C ALA A 78 -0.88 27.13 1.17
N VAL A 79 -0.30 25.97 0.89
CA VAL A 79 -0.60 25.17 -0.32
C VAL A 79 -1.47 23.96 0.02
N SER A 80 -1.36 23.44 1.24
CA SER A 80 -2.22 22.37 1.76
C SER A 80 -2.32 22.44 3.29
N TYR A 81 -3.07 21.52 3.88
CA TYR A 81 -3.16 21.33 5.33
C TYR A 81 -1.84 20.90 5.98
N LYS A 82 -0.85 20.45 5.19
CA LYS A 82 0.48 20.01 5.64
C LYS A 82 1.64 20.70 4.91
N LYS A 83 1.40 21.85 4.25
CA LYS A 83 2.45 22.53 3.48
C LYS A 83 2.27 24.05 3.39
N ILE A 84 3.32 24.80 3.73
CA ILE A 84 3.47 26.23 3.45
C ILE A 84 4.72 26.43 2.59
N ASN A 85 4.59 27.18 1.49
CA ASN A 85 5.72 27.61 0.68
C ASN A 85 6.15 29.02 1.08
N LEU A 86 7.46 29.21 1.22
CA LEU A 86 8.13 30.48 1.49
C LEU A 86 8.90 30.94 0.25
N SER A 87 8.92 32.24 0.00
CA SER A 87 9.71 32.88 -1.06
C SER A 87 10.23 34.23 -0.59
N TRP A 88 11.47 34.57 -0.94
CA TRP A 88 12.13 35.83 -0.58
C TRP A 88 13.09 36.29 -1.70
N SER A 89 13.52 37.54 -1.62
CA SER A 89 14.60 38.10 -2.43
C SER A 89 15.93 37.96 -1.72
N ASP A 90 16.90 37.40 -2.44
CA ASP A 90 18.30 37.42 -2.04
C ASP A 90 18.90 38.80 -2.37
N ASN A 91 19.52 39.42 -1.37
CA ASN A 91 20.17 40.73 -1.51
C ASN A 91 21.69 40.64 -1.26
N SER A 92 22.21 39.44 -1.02
CA SER A 92 23.59 39.19 -0.65
C SER A 92 24.33 38.48 -1.79
N ASN A 93 25.65 38.59 -1.82
CA ASN A 93 26.53 37.85 -2.72
C ASN A 93 27.70 37.18 -1.99
N ASN A 94 27.71 37.30 -0.66
CA ASN A 94 28.77 36.83 0.22
C ASN A 94 28.21 35.96 1.36
N GLU A 95 26.97 35.50 1.24
CA GLU A 95 26.34 34.54 2.14
C GLU A 95 26.80 33.12 1.80
N GLN A 96 26.93 32.30 2.85
CA GLN A 96 27.20 30.87 2.74
C GLN A 96 25.93 30.06 2.98
N SER A 97 25.00 30.61 3.75
CA SER A 97 23.72 29.97 4.04
C SER A 97 22.63 30.97 4.45
N TYR A 98 21.39 30.48 4.50
CA TYR A 98 20.26 31.14 5.18
C TYR A 98 19.76 30.27 6.32
N GLU A 99 19.23 30.91 7.36
CA GLU A 99 18.45 30.24 8.40
C GLU A 99 16.99 30.68 8.34
N VAL A 100 16.09 29.70 8.28
CA VAL A 100 14.64 29.91 8.29
C VAL A 100 14.10 29.58 9.67
N TYR A 101 13.31 30.50 10.20
CA TYR A 101 12.71 30.39 11.53
C TYR A 101 11.19 30.39 11.46
N ARG A 102 10.56 29.69 12.42
CA ARG A 102 9.10 29.57 12.53
C ARG A 102 8.62 29.69 13.97
N SER A 103 7.46 30.32 14.14
CA SER A 103 6.68 30.35 15.38
C SER A 103 5.18 30.20 15.08
N THR A 104 4.40 29.76 16.05
CA THR A 104 2.92 29.84 16.04
C THR A 104 2.39 31.10 16.73
N ASP A 105 3.29 31.89 17.33
CA ASP A 105 3.00 33.14 18.03
C ASP A 105 3.96 34.23 17.51
N PRO A 106 3.46 35.34 16.92
CA PRO A 106 4.32 36.40 16.39
C PRO A 106 5.08 37.17 17.48
N MET A 107 4.67 37.08 18.75
CA MET A 107 5.38 37.66 19.90
C MET A 107 6.20 36.62 20.68
N GLY A 108 6.03 35.34 20.33
CA GLY A 108 6.69 34.21 20.97
C GLY A 108 8.10 33.93 20.47
N SER A 109 8.70 32.87 21.00
CA SER A 109 10.02 32.40 20.58
C SER A 109 9.94 31.68 19.23
N PHE A 110 10.85 32.03 18.34
CA PHE A 110 11.00 31.37 17.04
C PHE A 110 11.99 30.20 17.13
N THR A 111 11.73 29.15 16.37
CA THR A 111 12.60 27.97 16.24
C THR A 111 13.18 27.89 14.84
N THR A 112 14.45 27.51 14.71
CA THR A 112 15.07 27.24 13.39
C THR A 112 14.48 25.97 12.81
N ILE A 113 13.96 26.04 11.58
CA ILE A 113 13.36 24.90 10.87
C ILE A 113 14.22 24.43 9.68
N ALA A 114 15.12 25.29 9.18
CA ALA A 114 16.03 24.93 8.10
C ALA A 114 17.28 25.82 8.09
N ALA A 115 18.39 25.22 7.66
CA ALA A 115 19.57 25.92 7.15
C ALA A 115 19.71 25.59 5.66
N LEU A 116 19.76 26.62 4.82
CA LEU A 116 19.71 26.51 3.37
C LEU A 116 21.01 27.00 2.75
N PRO A 117 21.48 26.45 1.62
CA PRO A 117 22.70 26.91 0.98
C PRO A 117 22.57 28.35 0.45
N ALA A 118 23.71 28.99 0.17
CA ALA A 118 23.79 30.30 -0.49
C ALA A 118 22.93 30.39 -1.76
N ASN A 119 22.49 31.60 -2.13
CA ASN A 119 21.59 31.90 -3.26
C ASN A 119 20.20 31.22 -3.24
N THR A 120 19.81 30.57 -2.13
CA THR A 120 18.45 29.99 -2.01
C THR A 120 17.42 31.11 -1.85
N THR A 121 16.32 31.03 -2.61
CA THR A 121 15.24 32.04 -2.60
C THR A 121 13.85 31.48 -2.25
N SER A 122 13.75 30.17 -1.98
CA SER A 122 12.49 29.54 -1.59
C SER A 122 12.68 28.35 -0.66
N TYR A 123 11.64 28.05 0.12
CA TYR A 123 11.61 26.90 1.04
C TYR A 123 10.20 26.34 1.18
N ALA A 124 10.05 25.02 1.24
CA ALA A 124 8.77 24.36 1.49
C ALA A 124 8.74 23.78 2.91
N ASP A 125 7.96 24.39 3.80
CA ASP A 125 7.73 23.86 5.14
C ASP A 125 6.63 22.79 5.11
N THR A 126 7.06 21.52 5.24
CA THR A 126 6.18 20.33 5.21
C THR A 126 5.92 19.72 6.58
N ILE A 127 6.42 20.34 7.66
CA ILE A 127 6.26 19.86 9.05
C ILE A 127 5.32 20.77 9.84
N VAL A 128 4.29 21.28 9.15
CA VAL A 128 3.23 22.14 9.69
C VAL A 128 2.01 21.30 10.08
N GLU A 129 1.20 21.81 11.00
CA GLU A 129 -0.06 21.19 11.40
C GLU A 129 -1.26 21.84 10.67
N PRO A 130 -2.37 21.10 10.48
CA PRO A 130 -3.57 21.63 9.82
C PRO A 130 -4.22 22.77 10.61
N ALA A 131 -4.94 23.64 9.92
CA ALA A 131 -5.67 24.78 10.50
C ALA A 131 -4.84 25.63 11.49
N THR A 132 -3.53 25.75 11.26
CA THR A 132 -2.59 26.40 12.17
C THR A 132 -1.90 27.56 11.46
N THR A 133 -1.87 28.72 12.11
CA THR A 133 -1.15 29.91 11.61
C THR A 133 0.31 29.84 12.03
N TYR A 134 1.20 29.99 11.06
CA TYR A 134 2.64 30.06 11.28
C TYR A 134 3.19 31.41 10.82
N TYR A 135 4.18 31.91 11.58
CA TYR A 135 4.92 33.13 11.32
C TYR A 135 6.37 32.78 11.03
N TYR A 136 6.96 33.45 10.04
CA TYR A 136 8.28 33.16 9.53
C TYR A 136 9.16 34.41 9.52
N LYS A 137 10.45 34.19 9.74
CA LYS A 137 11.52 35.15 9.53
C LYS A 137 12.78 34.43 9.02
N ILE A 138 13.63 35.15 8.31
CA ILE A 138 14.82 34.59 7.65
C ILE A 138 16.02 35.53 7.80
N ARG A 139 17.23 34.97 7.89
CA ARG A 139 18.49 35.72 7.86
C ARG A 139 19.55 35.00 7.03
N ALA A 140 20.54 35.74 6.54
CA ALA A 140 21.68 35.23 5.80
C ALA A 140 22.92 35.16 6.71
N ILE A 141 23.81 34.18 6.48
CA ILE A 141 24.97 33.90 7.33
C ILE A 141 26.21 33.68 6.48
N ASN A 142 27.36 34.16 6.96
CA ASN A 142 28.68 33.81 6.47
C ASN A 142 29.69 33.67 7.61
N GLN A 143 30.95 33.44 7.27
CA GLN A 143 32.07 33.32 8.22
C GLN A 143 32.35 34.58 9.07
N TYR A 144 31.80 35.74 8.70
CA TYR A 144 31.94 37.00 9.43
C TYR A 144 30.74 37.29 10.35
N GLY A 145 29.68 36.48 10.29
CA GLY A 145 28.51 36.57 11.15
C GLY A 145 27.19 36.47 10.40
N GLU A 146 26.15 36.92 11.08
CA GLU A 146 24.75 36.84 10.65
C GLU A 146 24.21 38.22 10.27
N SER A 147 23.40 38.29 9.22
CA SER A 147 22.61 39.46 8.92
C SER A 147 21.54 39.65 10.01
N SER A 148 20.98 40.85 10.12
CA SER A 148 19.67 41.02 10.77
C SER A 148 18.61 40.15 10.06
N PHE A 149 17.53 39.83 10.76
CA PHE A 149 16.37 39.18 10.14
C PHE A 149 15.73 40.09 9.09
N ASP A 150 15.06 39.49 8.10
CA ASP A 150 14.28 40.20 7.07
C ASP A 150 13.32 41.21 7.73
N ARG A 151 12.65 40.77 8.80
CA ARG A 151 11.79 41.57 9.68
C ARG A 151 12.07 41.27 11.14
N ILE A 152 11.90 42.29 11.98
CA ILE A 152 12.05 42.16 13.43
C ILE A 152 10.74 41.71 14.09
N GLY A 153 9.56 41.95 13.49
CA GLY A 153 8.27 41.51 14.02
C GLY A 153 7.47 42.63 14.70
N GLN A 154 6.24 42.33 15.11
CA GLN A 154 5.35 43.26 15.81
C GLN A 154 5.89 43.62 17.20
N GLY A 155 5.53 44.81 17.68
CA GLY A 155 5.95 45.34 18.98
C GLY A 155 7.36 45.94 18.96
N LEU A 156 7.99 45.98 20.13
CA LEU A 156 9.25 46.65 20.42
C LEU A 156 10.21 45.69 21.11
N GLU A 157 11.50 45.83 20.81
CA GLU A 157 12.56 45.25 21.63
C GLU A 157 12.79 46.16 22.84
N TYR A 158 12.93 45.57 24.02
CA TYR A 158 13.35 46.32 25.21
C TYR A 158 14.69 45.81 25.73
N ALA A 159 15.45 46.73 26.31
CA ALA A 159 16.65 46.45 27.08
C ALA A 159 16.56 47.18 28.42
N TYR A 160 16.78 46.42 29.49
CA TYR A 160 16.75 46.87 30.87
C TYR A 160 18.18 47.00 31.42
N TYR A 161 18.44 48.12 32.09
CA TYR A 161 19.74 48.50 32.62
C TYR A 161 19.60 48.95 34.07
N GLU A 162 20.69 48.80 34.82
CA GLU A 162 20.81 49.26 36.20
C GLU A 162 21.98 50.23 36.28
N LYS A 163 21.73 51.43 36.83
CA LYS A 163 22.78 52.43 37.09
C LYS A 163 22.35 53.33 38.24
N ASP A 164 23.19 53.46 39.25
CA ASP A 164 22.85 54.24 40.44
C ASP A 164 23.02 55.75 40.20
N ASN A 165 22.23 56.56 40.92
CA ASN A 165 22.32 58.03 40.94
C ASN A 165 22.12 58.69 39.56
N MET A 166 21.21 58.16 38.75
CA MET A 166 20.85 58.79 37.48
C MET A 166 20.11 60.11 37.73
N SER A 167 20.47 61.14 36.96
CA SER A 167 19.75 62.41 36.90
C SER A 167 19.27 62.75 35.50
N VAL A 168 19.67 61.94 34.50
CA VAL A 168 19.32 62.00 33.08
C VAL A 168 19.37 60.58 32.51
N VAL A 169 18.70 60.36 31.37
CA VAL A 169 18.79 59.11 30.61
C VAL A 169 20.27 58.78 30.33
N PRO A 170 20.76 57.58 30.68
CA PRO A 170 22.17 57.25 30.53
C PRO A 170 22.55 56.99 29.07
N ASP A 171 23.83 57.14 28.75
CA ASP A 171 24.38 56.61 27.49
C ASP A 171 24.42 55.07 27.55
N PHE A 172 23.47 54.45 26.87
CA PHE A 172 23.33 52.99 26.83
C PHE A 172 24.52 52.28 26.17
N ASN A 173 25.35 52.97 25.37
CA ASN A 173 26.54 52.36 24.77
C ASN A 173 27.64 52.06 25.80
N LEU A 174 27.56 52.69 26.97
CA LEU A 174 28.50 52.49 28.09
C LEU A 174 27.98 51.47 29.11
N LEU A 175 26.81 50.88 28.87
CA LEU A 175 26.14 49.96 29.79
C LEU A 175 25.84 48.62 29.14
N THR A 176 25.91 47.55 29.93
CA THR A 176 25.48 46.21 29.52
C THR A 176 24.05 45.98 29.99
N PRO A 177 23.12 45.58 29.10
CA PRO A 177 21.75 45.28 29.51
C PRO A 177 21.71 44.07 30.44
N LYS A 178 20.95 44.17 31.53
CA LYS A 178 20.73 43.09 32.51
C LYS A 178 19.65 42.13 32.06
N LYS A 179 18.71 42.60 31.25
CA LYS A 179 17.60 41.82 30.70
C LYS A 179 17.16 42.42 29.38
N THR A 180 16.85 41.59 28.40
CA THR A 180 16.28 42.01 27.12
C THR A 180 15.04 41.18 26.83
N GLY A 181 14.21 41.67 25.91
CA GLY A 181 13.06 40.93 25.42
C GLY A 181 12.21 41.73 24.46
N ARG A 182 10.96 41.33 24.30
CA ARG A 182 9.99 42.03 23.46
C ARG A 182 8.71 42.34 24.22
N VAL A 183 8.08 43.44 23.84
CA VAL A 183 6.77 43.88 24.33
C VAL A 183 5.90 44.35 23.17
N SER A 184 4.59 44.23 23.30
CA SER A 184 3.64 44.66 22.25
C SER A 184 3.45 46.18 22.21
N THR A 185 3.76 46.88 23.30
CA THR A 185 3.63 48.33 23.44
C THR A 185 4.63 48.87 24.45
N PHE A 186 4.78 50.20 24.51
CA PHE A 186 5.55 50.87 25.57
C PHE A 186 4.89 50.64 26.93
N GLY A 187 5.70 50.33 27.94
CA GLY A 187 5.21 50.14 29.29
C GLY A 187 6.30 49.64 30.23
N LEU A 188 5.97 49.60 31.51
CA LEU A 188 6.83 49.09 32.57
C LEU A 188 6.45 47.65 32.95
N GLY A 189 7.16 47.04 33.90
CA GLY A 189 6.92 45.69 34.44
C GLY A 189 8.01 44.67 34.11
N MET A 190 9.07 45.07 33.40
CA MET A 190 10.22 44.24 33.06
C MET A 190 11.46 44.52 33.92
N GLN A 191 11.46 45.65 34.62
CA GLN A 191 12.47 46.06 35.59
C GLN A 191 12.61 45.05 36.73
N MET A 192 13.84 44.94 37.27
CA MET A 192 14.19 43.99 38.32
C MET A 192 14.45 44.66 39.68
N ARG A 193 14.45 45.99 39.72
CA ARG A 193 14.45 46.82 40.93
C ARG A 193 13.50 48.01 40.76
N PRO A 194 12.94 48.55 41.86
CA PRO A 194 11.99 49.66 41.82
C PRO A 194 12.66 51.00 41.47
N ASP A 195 13.93 51.17 41.80
CA ASP A 195 14.64 52.44 41.69
C ASP A 195 15.95 52.28 40.90
N ASP A 196 16.55 53.39 40.48
CA ASP A 196 17.84 53.45 39.77
C ASP A 196 17.91 52.54 38.52
N PHE A 197 16.87 52.47 37.69
CA PHE A 197 16.91 51.66 36.47
C PHE A 197 16.67 52.46 35.20
N ALA A 198 17.07 51.91 34.07
CA ALA A 198 16.77 52.50 32.77
C ALA A 198 16.22 51.45 31.79
N LEU A 199 15.33 51.89 30.92
CA LEU A 199 14.76 51.11 29.84
C LEU A 199 15.03 51.78 28.52
N LYS A 200 15.40 50.97 27.53
CA LYS A 200 15.48 51.37 26.13
C LYS A 200 14.52 50.51 25.33
N PHE A 201 13.62 51.15 24.60
CA PHE A 201 12.72 50.50 23.65
C PHE A 201 13.16 50.87 22.24
N ASP A 202 13.40 49.87 21.41
CA ASP A 202 13.76 50.02 20.00
C ASP A 202 12.74 49.28 19.13
N GLY A 203 12.30 49.89 18.04
CA GLY A 203 11.43 49.25 17.07
C GLY A 203 11.07 50.15 15.90
N SER A 204 9.95 49.85 15.26
CA SER A 204 9.39 50.69 14.20
C SER A 204 7.94 51.07 14.49
N ILE A 205 7.50 52.16 13.87
CA ILE A 205 6.11 52.60 13.84
C ILE A 205 5.65 52.66 12.37
N ASN A 206 4.55 51.96 12.06
CA ASN A 206 3.95 51.96 10.73
C ASN A 206 2.93 53.09 10.60
N ILE A 207 3.20 54.02 9.70
CA ILE A 207 2.37 55.17 9.41
C ILE A 207 1.53 54.87 8.16
N ASN A 208 0.20 54.89 8.30
CA ASN A 208 -0.71 54.60 7.19
C ASN A 208 -0.88 55.78 6.23
N SER A 209 -0.78 57.01 6.74
CA SER A 209 -1.03 58.24 5.98
C SER A 209 0.07 59.25 6.26
N SER A 210 0.72 59.76 5.21
CA SER A 210 1.71 60.82 5.35
C SER A 210 1.11 62.05 6.01
N GLY A 211 1.81 62.67 6.96
CA GLY A 211 1.32 63.87 7.64
C GLY A 211 2.17 64.30 8.82
N SER A 212 1.72 65.36 9.48
CA SER A 212 2.34 65.87 10.72
C SER A 212 1.77 65.11 11.93
N TYR A 213 2.65 64.48 12.70
CA TYR A 213 2.33 63.71 13.91
C TYR A 213 2.95 64.40 15.13
N MET A 214 2.18 64.51 16.20
CA MET A 214 2.63 65.02 17.48
C MET A 214 2.74 63.85 18.46
N PHE A 215 3.93 63.67 19.01
CA PHE A 215 4.24 62.67 20.04
C PHE A 215 4.29 63.32 21.42
N TYR A 216 3.98 62.54 22.45
CA TYR A 216 3.97 62.99 23.84
C TYR A 216 4.65 61.96 24.74
N LEU A 217 5.46 62.45 25.68
CA LEU A 217 6.06 61.68 26.75
C LEU A 217 5.62 62.25 28.10
N ASP A 218 5.16 61.37 28.98
CA ASP A 218 4.86 61.65 30.38
C ASP A 218 5.48 60.53 31.21
N SER A 219 6.51 60.87 31.99
CA SER A 219 7.30 59.94 32.78
C SER A 219 7.54 60.43 34.21
N ASP A 220 7.70 59.50 35.15
CA ASP A 220 8.34 59.79 36.45
C ASP A 220 9.85 59.54 36.28
N ASP A 221 10.63 60.56 36.61
CA ASP A 221 11.94 60.89 36.05
C ASP A 221 11.97 60.88 34.50
N GLY A 222 13.15 60.76 33.90
CA GLY A 222 13.39 61.25 32.54
C GLY A 222 13.10 60.26 31.42
N SER A 223 12.64 60.79 30.28
CA SER A 223 12.49 60.02 29.04
C SER A 223 12.80 60.81 27.77
N LEU A 224 13.20 60.10 26.72
CA LEU A 224 13.55 60.65 25.41
C LEU A 224 12.86 59.84 24.31
N LEU A 225 12.30 60.50 23.29
CA LEU A 225 11.70 59.85 22.12
C LEU A 225 12.36 60.33 20.84
N TYR A 226 12.84 59.38 20.05
CA TYR A 226 13.45 59.60 18.74
C TYR A 226 12.60 58.95 17.64
N ILE A 227 12.50 59.63 16.49
CA ILE A 227 11.97 59.08 15.24
C ILE A 227 13.02 59.21 14.16
N ASP A 228 13.35 58.12 13.48
CA ASP A 228 14.40 58.06 12.44
C ASP A 228 15.75 58.65 12.91
N GLY A 229 16.07 58.45 14.19
CA GLY A 229 17.27 58.98 14.84
C GLY A 229 17.21 60.46 15.25
N ALA A 230 16.17 61.20 14.87
CA ALA A 230 15.97 62.58 15.29
C ALA A 230 15.23 62.64 16.65
N LEU A 231 15.73 63.44 17.59
CA LEU A 231 15.07 63.68 18.87
C LEU A 231 13.78 64.48 18.65
N VAL A 232 12.62 63.88 18.95
CA VAL A 232 11.31 64.50 18.77
C VAL A 232 10.77 65.02 20.10
N VAL A 233 10.88 64.25 21.17
CA VAL A 233 10.42 64.66 22.51
C VAL A 233 11.55 64.48 23.51
N ASN A 234 11.89 65.56 24.21
CA ASN A 234 12.82 65.53 25.34
C ASN A 234 12.05 65.81 26.63
N ASN A 235 11.86 64.77 27.44
CA ASN A 235 11.32 64.84 28.80
C ASN A 235 12.35 64.31 29.80
N ASP A 236 13.63 64.66 29.62
CA ASP A 236 14.73 64.15 30.44
C ASP A 236 14.95 65.00 31.70
N GLY A 237 15.59 64.41 32.71
CA GLY A 237 15.82 65.03 34.02
C GLY A 237 14.99 64.41 35.15
N LEU A 238 15.22 64.89 36.38
CA LEU A 238 14.48 64.45 37.56
C LEU A 238 13.16 65.23 37.69
N HIS A 239 12.02 64.51 37.67
CA HIS A 239 10.70 65.10 37.83
C HIS A 239 9.61 64.04 38.05
N GLY A 240 8.53 64.42 38.72
CA GLY A 240 7.33 63.57 38.82
C GLY A 240 6.59 63.37 37.49
N SER A 241 5.68 62.42 37.43
CA SER A 241 4.71 62.30 36.32
C SER A 241 3.52 63.27 36.43
N GLY A 242 2.80 63.49 35.31
CA GLY A 242 1.56 64.26 35.26
C GLY A 242 1.56 65.39 34.23
N GLY A 243 0.38 65.97 33.98
CA GLY A 243 0.14 66.91 32.87
C GLY A 243 1.00 68.19 32.85
N ALA A 244 1.57 68.60 33.99
CA ALA A 244 2.52 69.73 34.03
C ALA A 244 3.94 69.35 33.55
N ASN A 245 4.29 68.06 33.61
CA ASN A 245 5.59 67.52 33.24
C ASN A 245 5.57 66.81 31.89
N GLU A 246 4.41 66.46 31.33
CA GLU A 246 4.31 65.95 29.96
C GLU A 246 4.95 66.90 28.93
N LYS A 247 5.77 66.33 28.04
CA LYS A 247 6.37 67.05 26.91
C LYS A 247 5.85 66.48 25.61
N SER A 248 5.92 67.30 24.56
CA SER A 248 5.50 66.92 23.22
C SER A 248 6.41 67.48 22.16
N GLY A 249 6.35 66.87 20.98
CA GLY A 249 7.10 67.27 19.81
C GLY A 249 6.42 66.82 18.54
N THR A 250 6.60 67.59 17.47
CA THR A 250 5.94 67.36 16.19
C THR A 250 6.95 66.99 15.13
N VAL A 251 6.64 65.95 14.34
CA VAL A 251 7.47 65.47 13.24
C VAL A 251 6.58 65.13 12.04
N PHE A 252 7.08 65.40 10.82
CA PHE A 252 6.41 64.96 9.60
C PHE A 252 6.85 63.54 9.27
N LEU A 253 5.88 62.63 9.06
CA LEU A 253 6.14 61.25 8.69
C LEU A 253 5.50 60.95 7.33
N SER A 254 6.23 60.26 6.48
CA SER A 254 5.67 59.65 5.28
C SER A 254 4.83 58.42 5.63
N ALA A 255 3.93 57.99 4.74
CA ALA A 255 3.35 56.65 4.85
C ALA A 255 4.45 55.60 4.70
N GLY A 256 4.50 54.64 5.62
CA GLY A 256 5.55 53.63 5.69
C GLY A 256 6.04 53.36 7.12
N SER A 257 7.06 52.50 7.23
CA SER A 257 7.72 52.15 8.48
C SER A 257 8.77 53.21 8.83
N HIS A 258 8.73 53.72 10.06
CA HIS A 258 9.70 54.67 10.62
C HIS A 258 10.34 54.08 11.87
N ILE A 259 11.62 54.33 12.13
CA ILE A 259 12.28 53.87 13.36
C ILE A 259 11.74 54.68 14.54
N ILE A 260 11.37 54.02 15.64
CA ILE A 260 10.99 54.66 16.89
C ILE A 260 11.85 54.12 18.03
N GLN A 261 12.41 55.03 18.82
CA GLN A 261 13.17 54.69 20.02
C GLN A 261 12.64 55.51 21.19
N VAL A 262 12.37 54.86 22.32
CA VAL A 262 12.03 55.52 23.58
C VAL A 262 12.99 55.07 24.66
N SER A 263 13.60 56.03 25.34
CA SER A 263 14.47 55.77 26.49
C SER A 263 13.82 56.35 27.74
N TYR A 264 14.00 55.68 28.86
CA TYR A 264 13.43 56.04 30.16
C TYR A 264 14.41 55.71 31.28
N PHE A 265 14.46 56.51 32.33
CA PHE A 265 15.11 56.15 33.59
C PHE A 265 14.23 56.49 34.78
N GLU A 266 14.37 55.69 35.83
CA GLU A 266 13.79 55.90 37.15
C GLU A 266 14.94 56.02 38.15
N ARG A 267 15.00 57.11 38.93
CA ARG A 267 15.90 57.23 40.08
C ARG A 267 15.19 56.83 41.35
N GLY A 268 13.94 57.24 41.54
CA GLY A 268 13.07 56.67 42.55
C GLY A 268 11.85 57.51 42.89
N GLY A 269 10.79 56.87 43.37
CA GLY A 269 9.49 57.51 43.54
C GLY A 269 8.36 56.63 43.03
N SER A 270 7.43 57.22 42.28
CA SER A 270 6.46 56.42 41.51
C SER A 270 7.07 56.08 40.16
N GLU A 271 6.54 55.09 39.45
CA GLU A 271 7.08 54.70 38.15
C GLU A 271 6.02 54.95 37.09
N VAL A 272 6.30 55.84 36.13
CA VAL A 272 5.37 56.14 35.02
C VAL A 272 6.14 56.27 33.72
N LEU A 273 5.62 55.64 32.66
CA LEU A 273 6.02 55.87 31.29
C LEU A 273 4.80 55.80 30.38
N ASN A 274 4.36 56.95 29.90
CA ASN A 274 3.25 57.09 28.99
C ASN A 274 3.74 57.64 27.64
N VAL A 275 3.64 56.82 26.59
CA VAL A 275 4.01 57.21 25.23
C VAL A 275 2.75 57.33 24.37
N LYS A 276 2.46 58.55 23.92
CA LYS A 276 1.23 58.90 23.20
C LYS A 276 1.53 59.61 21.90
N TYR A 277 0.56 59.60 20.98
CA TYR A 277 0.62 60.35 19.72
C TYR A 277 -0.74 60.90 19.33
N GLY A 278 -0.75 61.84 18.38
CA GLY A 278 -1.95 62.38 17.74
C GLY A 278 -1.59 63.10 16.44
N SER A 279 -2.59 63.42 15.63
CA SER A 279 -2.44 64.21 14.42
C SER A 279 -3.75 64.94 14.12
N SER A 280 -3.76 66.26 14.33
CA SER A 280 -4.93 67.10 14.06
C SER A 280 -5.29 67.12 12.57
N GLY A 281 -4.30 67.15 11.69
CA GLY A 281 -4.48 67.13 10.23
C GLY A 281 -5.05 65.83 9.68
N LEU A 282 -4.91 64.72 10.42
CA LEU A 282 -5.43 63.40 10.05
C LEU A 282 -6.59 62.95 10.95
N GLY A 283 -7.09 63.82 11.84
CA GLY A 283 -8.19 63.50 12.76
C GLY A 283 -7.86 62.48 13.85
N ILE A 284 -6.58 62.22 14.12
CA ILE A 284 -6.12 61.30 15.17
C ILE A 284 -6.08 62.08 16.49
N THR A 285 -7.00 61.80 17.39
CA THR A 285 -7.00 62.37 18.75
C THR A 285 -5.81 61.83 19.56
N LYS A 286 -5.34 62.61 20.54
CA LYS A 286 -4.23 62.21 21.42
C LYS A 286 -4.59 60.91 22.13
N GLN A 287 -3.78 59.88 21.92
CA GLN A 287 -3.98 58.54 22.45
C GLN A 287 -2.64 57.83 22.66
N PHE A 288 -2.62 56.73 23.42
CA PHE A 288 -1.45 55.85 23.45
C PHE A 288 -1.13 55.32 22.07
N ILE A 289 0.15 55.13 21.77
CA ILE A 289 0.54 54.49 20.51
C ILE A 289 -0.01 53.04 20.53
N PRO A 290 -0.91 52.66 19.62
CA PRO A 290 -1.51 51.34 19.67
C PRO A 290 -0.49 50.28 19.23
N ALA A 291 -0.52 49.11 19.88
CA ALA A 291 0.35 47.98 19.54
C ALA A 291 0.26 47.58 18.06
N SER A 292 -0.90 47.79 17.42
CA SER A 292 -1.15 47.45 16.01
C SER A 292 -0.33 48.27 15.01
N ILE A 293 0.27 49.39 15.41
CA ILE A 293 1.13 50.20 14.55
C ILE A 293 2.61 50.08 14.93
N LEU A 294 2.97 49.23 15.89
CA LEU A 294 4.36 49.03 16.32
C LEU A 294 4.95 47.74 15.72
N GLY A 295 6.15 47.85 15.17
CA GLY A 295 6.90 46.76 14.54
C GLY A 295 6.37 46.37 13.16
N GLU A 296 6.97 45.37 12.54
CA GLU A 296 6.58 44.87 11.21
C GLU A 296 5.83 43.54 11.33
N SER A 297 4.79 43.33 10.53
CA SER A 297 4.15 42.02 10.48
C SER A 297 5.07 40.99 9.84
N PHE A 298 5.29 39.86 10.50
CA PHE A 298 6.01 38.72 9.92
C PHE A 298 5.27 38.16 8.70
N ALA A 299 6.01 37.49 7.80
CA ALA A 299 5.38 36.66 6.79
C ALA A 299 4.63 35.53 7.49
N SER A 300 3.35 35.34 7.18
CA SER A 300 2.53 34.32 7.82
C SER A 300 1.56 33.67 6.85
N ALA A 301 1.18 32.44 7.17
CA ALA A 301 0.12 31.72 6.47
C ALA A 301 -0.58 30.76 7.43
N THR A 302 -1.88 30.55 7.21
CA THR A 302 -2.68 29.56 7.93
C THR A 302 -2.88 28.34 7.02
N THR A 303 -2.43 27.17 7.47
CA THR A 303 -2.64 25.92 6.73
C THR A 303 -4.13 25.63 6.57
N LEU A 304 -4.49 24.88 5.52
CA LEU A 304 -5.87 24.44 5.31
C LEU A 304 -6.30 23.46 6.43
N SER A 305 -7.60 23.30 6.61
CA SER A 305 -8.14 22.24 7.48
C SER A 305 -7.78 20.85 6.95
N ALA A 306 -7.60 19.89 7.85
CA ALA A 306 -7.38 18.50 7.45
C ALA A 306 -8.58 17.99 6.63
N PRO A 307 -8.35 17.19 5.57
CA PRO A 307 -9.43 16.54 4.83
C PRO A 307 -10.27 15.65 5.76
N VAL A 308 -11.58 15.62 5.54
CA VAL A 308 -12.46 14.71 6.29
C VAL A 308 -12.23 13.26 5.86
N PRO A 309 -12.28 12.26 6.77
CA PRO A 309 -12.29 10.86 6.39
C PRO A 309 -13.47 10.55 5.45
N PRO A 310 -13.36 9.56 4.56
CA PRO A 310 -14.47 9.16 3.71
C PRO A 310 -15.67 8.62 4.50
N LEU A 311 -16.86 8.69 3.89
CA LEU A 311 -18.05 8.02 4.43
C LEU A 311 -17.90 6.48 4.34
N PRO A 312 -18.37 5.73 5.35
CA PRO A 312 -18.30 4.28 5.33
C PRO A 312 -19.18 3.69 4.21
N PRO A 313 -18.73 2.63 3.52
CA PRO A 313 -19.62 1.85 2.66
C PRO A 313 -20.81 1.28 3.45
N SER A 314 -21.92 1.01 2.78
CA SER A 314 -23.14 0.47 3.42
C SER A 314 -23.77 -0.65 2.60
N GLY A 315 -24.80 -1.30 3.15
CA GLY A 315 -25.57 -2.32 2.42
C GLY A 315 -24.73 -3.51 1.95
N MET A 316 -23.74 -3.91 2.74
CA MET A 316 -22.90 -5.05 2.40
C MET A 316 -23.76 -6.32 2.35
N THR A 317 -23.53 -7.16 1.35
CA THR A 317 -24.19 -8.45 1.10
C THR A 317 -23.16 -9.48 0.66
N ALA A 318 -23.44 -10.76 0.89
CA ALA A 318 -22.59 -11.87 0.46
C ALA A 318 -23.44 -13.04 -0.07
N VAL A 319 -23.02 -13.64 -1.19
CA VAL A 319 -23.72 -14.75 -1.86
C VAL A 319 -22.70 -15.83 -2.24
N ALA A 320 -22.98 -17.08 -1.87
CA ALA A 320 -22.18 -18.22 -2.32
C ALA A 320 -22.43 -18.50 -3.81
N LEU A 321 -21.37 -18.45 -4.62
CA LEU A 321 -21.45 -18.76 -6.05
C LEU A 321 -21.19 -20.24 -6.32
N SER A 322 -20.33 -20.87 -5.51
CA SER A 322 -19.95 -22.28 -5.66
C SER A 322 -19.46 -22.84 -4.33
N ASN A 323 -18.92 -24.06 -4.36
CA ASN A 323 -18.20 -24.65 -3.24
C ASN A 323 -16.82 -24.01 -2.97
N SER A 324 -16.39 -23.05 -3.80
CA SER A 324 -15.08 -22.42 -3.70
C SER A 324 -15.09 -20.93 -4.03
N ALA A 325 -16.27 -20.31 -4.13
CA ALA A 325 -16.40 -18.90 -4.44
C ALA A 325 -17.59 -18.23 -3.74
N ILE A 326 -17.36 -17.00 -3.28
CA ILE A 326 -18.35 -16.10 -2.70
C ILE A 326 -18.24 -14.75 -3.41
N LYS A 327 -19.38 -14.14 -3.75
CA LYS A 327 -19.46 -12.74 -4.17
C LYS A 327 -19.90 -11.89 -3.00
N VAL A 328 -19.12 -10.85 -2.69
CA VAL A 328 -19.52 -9.77 -1.79
C VAL A 328 -19.85 -8.51 -2.59
N SER A 329 -20.81 -7.72 -2.11
CA SER A 329 -21.22 -6.46 -2.76
C SER A 329 -21.65 -5.43 -1.72
N TRP A 330 -21.44 -4.15 -1.99
CA TRP A 330 -21.75 -3.04 -1.08
C TRP A 330 -22.08 -1.76 -1.88
N VAL A 331 -22.63 -0.77 -1.19
CA VAL A 331 -22.88 0.59 -1.69
C VAL A 331 -21.68 1.47 -1.37
N ASN A 332 -21.15 2.16 -2.36
CA ASN A 332 -20.16 3.22 -2.16
C ASN A 332 -20.86 4.52 -1.75
N ASN A 333 -20.52 5.05 -0.57
CA ASN A 333 -21.02 6.34 -0.08
C ASN A 333 -19.95 7.43 -0.09
N ALA A 334 -18.72 7.12 -0.49
CA ALA A 334 -17.58 8.03 -0.42
C ALA A 334 -17.31 8.71 -1.76
N GLU A 335 -17.19 10.04 -1.73
CA GLU A 335 -16.75 10.85 -2.89
C GLU A 335 -15.24 11.13 -2.86
N ASN A 336 -14.64 11.11 -1.67
CA ASN A 336 -13.23 11.44 -1.41
C ASN A 336 -12.36 10.21 -1.06
N ALA A 337 -12.86 9.01 -1.35
CA ALA A 337 -12.07 7.79 -1.19
C ALA A 337 -11.04 7.66 -2.32
N THR A 338 -9.86 7.19 -1.98
CA THR A 338 -8.80 6.77 -2.91
C THR A 338 -8.71 5.26 -3.03
N GLU A 339 -9.18 4.53 -2.01
CA GLU A 339 -9.12 3.07 -1.92
C GLU A 339 -10.30 2.52 -1.10
N VAL A 340 -10.64 1.26 -1.34
CA VAL A 340 -11.55 0.45 -0.52
C VAL A 340 -10.78 -0.74 0.04
N GLU A 341 -10.82 -0.93 1.36
CA GLU A 341 -10.21 -2.06 2.04
C GLU A 341 -11.27 -3.09 2.41
N LEU A 342 -11.16 -4.29 1.82
CA LEU A 342 -12.01 -5.45 2.12
C LEU A 342 -11.33 -6.33 3.16
N TYR A 343 -12.04 -6.62 4.24
CA TYR A 343 -11.58 -7.50 5.30
C TYR A 343 -12.38 -8.81 5.27
N ARG A 344 -11.68 -9.90 5.60
CA ARG A 344 -12.24 -11.25 5.65
C ARG A 344 -11.83 -11.94 6.95
N SER A 345 -12.72 -12.74 7.51
CA SER A 345 -12.41 -13.67 8.60
C SER A 345 -12.95 -15.06 8.29
N TYR A 346 -12.30 -16.09 8.83
CA TYR A 346 -12.67 -17.50 8.65
C TYR A 346 -13.23 -18.06 9.96
N ASN A 347 -14.41 -18.69 9.87
CA ASN A 347 -15.04 -19.43 10.97
C ASN A 347 -15.32 -18.63 12.26
N GLY A 348 -15.33 -17.29 12.18
CA GLY A 348 -15.69 -16.37 13.28
C GLY A 348 -15.59 -14.89 12.86
N ASP A 349 -16.08 -13.98 13.70
CA ASP A 349 -16.16 -12.53 13.46
C ASP A 349 -15.06 -11.71 14.20
N HIS A 350 -14.03 -12.38 14.70
CA HIS A 350 -12.99 -11.74 15.52
C HIS A 350 -11.66 -11.54 14.77
N ASP A 351 -11.26 -12.50 13.95
CA ASP A 351 -9.91 -12.58 13.36
C ASP A 351 -9.85 -12.05 11.92
N TYR A 352 -10.25 -10.79 11.77
CA TYR A 352 -10.25 -10.13 10.47
C TYR A 352 -8.86 -9.84 9.93
N VAL A 353 -8.58 -10.35 8.73
CA VAL A 353 -7.41 -9.96 7.94
C VAL A 353 -7.83 -8.97 6.86
N LEU A 354 -6.97 -7.99 6.59
CA LEU A 354 -7.08 -7.18 5.38
C LEU A 354 -6.86 -8.12 4.19
N PHE A 355 -7.93 -8.38 3.46
CA PHE A 355 -7.93 -9.36 2.38
C PHE A 355 -7.60 -8.72 1.03
N ALA A 356 -8.15 -7.53 0.75
CA ALA A 356 -7.88 -6.83 -0.50
C ALA A 356 -7.91 -5.30 -0.33
N LYS A 357 -7.04 -4.63 -1.09
CA LYS A 357 -7.06 -3.19 -1.36
C LYS A 357 -7.57 -2.99 -2.78
N LEU A 358 -8.68 -2.28 -2.92
CA LEU A 358 -9.45 -2.14 -4.15
C LEU A 358 -9.52 -0.67 -4.58
N PRO A 359 -9.63 -0.37 -5.88
CA PRO A 359 -9.89 1.00 -6.34
C PRO A 359 -11.11 1.61 -5.67
N ALA A 360 -11.09 2.92 -5.38
CA ALA A 360 -12.12 3.66 -4.65
C ALA A 360 -13.58 3.38 -5.08
N ASN A 361 -13.81 3.19 -6.39
CA ASN A 361 -15.15 3.00 -6.95
C ASN A 361 -15.61 1.54 -6.99
N THR A 362 -14.85 0.62 -6.40
CA THR A 362 -15.22 -0.80 -6.37
C THR A 362 -16.40 -1.03 -5.43
N THR A 363 -17.44 -1.71 -5.91
CA THR A 363 -18.68 -2.00 -5.16
C THR A 363 -18.96 -3.49 -5.00
N SER A 364 -18.09 -4.35 -5.54
CA SER A 364 -18.20 -5.80 -5.36
C SER A 364 -16.86 -6.49 -5.57
N TYR A 365 -16.74 -7.69 -4.99
CA TYR A 365 -15.56 -8.54 -5.12
C TYR A 365 -15.95 -10.03 -5.14
N ASN A 366 -15.34 -10.81 -6.03
CA ASN A 366 -15.48 -12.26 -6.05
C ASN A 366 -14.30 -12.90 -5.32
N ASP A 367 -14.54 -13.39 -4.11
CA ASP A 367 -13.59 -14.19 -3.36
C ASP A 367 -13.63 -15.64 -3.88
N ASN A 368 -12.50 -16.13 -4.38
CA ASN A 368 -12.38 -17.43 -5.07
C ASN A 368 -11.30 -18.29 -4.41
N GLY A 369 -11.32 -19.59 -4.67
CA GLY A 369 -10.36 -20.54 -4.09
C GLY A 369 -10.66 -20.85 -2.62
N LEU A 370 -11.92 -20.70 -2.22
CA LEU A 370 -12.39 -20.99 -0.87
C LEU A 370 -12.61 -22.49 -0.66
N TYR A 371 -12.66 -22.91 0.60
CA TYR A 371 -12.97 -24.29 0.95
C TYR A 371 -14.49 -24.53 0.94
N PRO A 372 -14.97 -25.71 0.53
CA PRO A 372 -16.39 -26.07 0.61
C PRO A 372 -16.96 -26.02 2.02
N SER A 373 -18.27 -25.75 2.12
CA SER A 373 -19.03 -25.70 3.39
C SER A 373 -18.45 -24.79 4.49
N SER A 374 -17.58 -23.85 4.11
CA SER A 374 -16.81 -23.03 5.04
C SER A 374 -17.47 -21.67 5.26
N LEU A 375 -17.54 -21.24 6.52
CA LEU A 375 -18.14 -19.97 6.90
C LEU A 375 -17.10 -18.84 6.84
N PHE A 376 -17.44 -17.78 6.11
CA PHE A 376 -16.62 -16.58 6.02
C PHE A 376 -17.42 -15.36 6.44
N TYR A 377 -16.73 -14.41 7.06
CA TYR A 377 -17.26 -13.11 7.44
C TYR A 377 -16.51 -12.02 6.67
N TYR A 378 -17.22 -10.94 6.33
CA TYR A 378 -16.67 -9.82 5.56
C TYR A 378 -17.19 -8.48 6.09
N LYS A 379 -16.31 -7.49 6.03
CA LYS A 379 -16.63 -6.06 6.22
C LYS A 379 -15.70 -5.22 5.34
N VAL A 380 -16.13 -4.02 4.99
CA VAL A 380 -15.39 -3.15 4.08
C VAL A 380 -15.33 -1.72 4.63
N ARG A 381 -14.24 -0.99 4.35
CA ARG A 381 -14.14 0.44 4.67
C ARG A 381 -13.50 1.20 3.52
N SER A 382 -13.80 2.49 3.43
CA SER A 382 -13.20 3.41 2.47
C SER A 382 -11.99 4.10 3.09
N VAL A 383 -10.97 4.36 2.30
CA VAL A 383 -9.74 5.06 2.71
C VAL A 383 -9.54 6.27 1.79
N GLY A 384 -9.18 7.41 2.36
CA GLY A 384 -8.92 8.64 1.63
C GLY A 384 -7.86 9.50 2.34
N GLU A 385 -7.64 10.72 1.83
CA GLU A 385 -6.61 11.63 2.36
C GLU A 385 -6.83 11.99 3.84
N GLY A 386 -8.10 12.05 4.26
CA GLY A 386 -8.49 12.30 5.65
C GLY A 386 -8.37 11.09 6.58
N GLY A 387 -7.92 9.94 6.08
CA GLY A 387 -7.82 8.68 6.82
C GLY A 387 -8.88 7.66 6.41
N SER A 388 -9.14 6.69 7.28
CA SER A 388 -10.10 5.60 7.02
C SER A 388 -11.49 5.94 7.55
N SER A 389 -12.52 5.54 6.81
CA SER A 389 -13.89 5.52 7.30
C SER A 389 -14.05 4.46 8.41
N LEU A 390 -15.20 4.50 9.08
CA LEU A 390 -15.69 3.33 9.81
C LEU A 390 -15.95 2.17 8.83
N PHE A 391 -16.12 0.96 9.36
CA PHE A 391 -16.53 -0.19 8.56
C PHE A 391 -18.00 -0.14 8.17
N SER A 392 -18.34 -0.82 7.08
CA SER A 392 -19.70 -1.19 6.71
C SER A 392 -20.35 -2.10 7.76
N ASN A 393 -21.63 -2.42 7.55
CA ASN A 393 -22.21 -3.59 8.20
C ASN A 393 -21.41 -4.84 7.84
N GLU A 394 -21.32 -5.75 8.80
CA GLU A 394 -20.72 -7.07 8.62
C GLU A 394 -21.71 -8.02 7.94
N VAL A 395 -21.18 -8.94 7.13
CA VAL A 395 -21.95 -10.05 6.55
C VAL A 395 -21.19 -11.36 6.66
N ASN A 396 -21.92 -12.46 6.71
CA ASN A 396 -21.34 -13.80 6.66
C ASN A 396 -22.09 -14.68 5.66
N VAL A 397 -21.39 -15.69 5.14
CA VAL A 397 -21.94 -16.66 4.20
C VAL A 397 -21.09 -17.93 4.21
N ARG A 398 -21.74 -19.09 3.98
CA ARG A 398 -21.07 -20.37 3.77
C ARG A 398 -20.94 -20.67 2.29
N THR A 399 -19.75 -21.09 1.84
CA THR A 399 -19.62 -21.71 0.51
C THR A 399 -20.51 -22.95 0.40
N LEU A 400 -20.89 -23.30 -0.83
CA LEU A 400 -21.70 -24.49 -1.07
C LEU A 400 -20.93 -25.77 -0.71
N GLY A 401 -21.67 -26.86 -0.45
CA GLY A 401 -21.08 -28.18 -0.24
C GLY A 401 -20.59 -28.82 -1.55
N VAL A 402 -19.77 -29.87 -1.43
CA VAL A 402 -19.36 -30.69 -2.56
C VAL A 402 -20.45 -31.73 -2.84
N VAL A 403 -21.07 -31.73 -4.01
CA VAL A 403 -22.04 -32.77 -4.39
C VAL A 403 -21.33 -33.86 -5.17
N PRO A 404 -21.36 -35.15 -4.75
CA PRO A 404 -20.82 -36.24 -5.55
C PRO A 404 -21.49 -36.34 -6.94
N SER A 405 -20.71 -36.64 -7.96
CA SER A 405 -21.18 -36.89 -9.33
C SER A 405 -21.34 -38.40 -9.56
N MET A 406 -22.55 -38.85 -9.85
CA MET A 406 -22.84 -40.25 -10.18
C MET A 406 -22.47 -40.55 -11.65
N ILE A 407 -21.81 -41.66 -11.90
CA ILE A 407 -21.78 -42.24 -13.25
C ILE A 407 -23.18 -42.81 -13.54
N PRO A 408 -23.86 -42.41 -14.64
CA PRO A 408 -25.18 -42.95 -14.97
C PRO A 408 -25.15 -44.47 -15.11
N ILE A 409 -26.16 -45.13 -14.54
CA ILE A 409 -26.37 -46.57 -14.64
C ILE A 409 -27.48 -46.82 -15.67
N GLU A 410 -27.23 -47.72 -16.62
CA GLU A 410 -28.25 -48.15 -17.59
C GLU A 410 -29.07 -49.32 -17.00
N ASP A 411 -30.24 -49.59 -17.58
CA ASP A 411 -31.07 -50.73 -17.19
C ASP A 411 -30.31 -52.05 -17.37
N VAL A 412 -30.51 -52.98 -16.44
CA VAL A 412 -29.82 -54.27 -16.40
C VAL A 412 -30.76 -55.37 -16.88
N TYR A 413 -30.28 -56.20 -17.79
CA TYR A 413 -31.02 -57.35 -18.33
C TYR A 413 -30.26 -58.63 -17.97
N ILE A 414 -30.93 -59.58 -17.33
CA ILE A 414 -30.30 -60.81 -16.84
C ILE A 414 -31.23 -62.00 -17.02
N ARG A 415 -30.66 -63.13 -17.40
CA ARG A 415 -31.38 -64.40 -17.40
C ARG A 415 -31.54 -64.92 -15.98
N TYR A 416 -32.66 -65.57 -15.69
CA TYR A 416 -33.00 -66.06 -14.35
C TYR A 416 -31.96 -66.99 -13.70
N ASP A 417 -31.04 -67.61 -14.45
CA ASP A 417 -30.01 -68.53 -13.96
C ASP A 417 -28.58 -67.95 -14.03
N ALA A 418 -28.44 -66.67 -14.41
CA ALA A 418 -27.16 -65.99 -14.51
C ALA A 418 -26.82 -65.18 -13.25
N GLN A 419 -25.53 -65.00 -12.98
CA GLN A 419 -25.03 -64.04 -11.99
C GLN A 419 -24.43 -62.83 -12.70
N VAL A 420 -24.84 -61.61 -12.31
CA VAL A 420 -24.26 -60.35 -12.82
C VAL A 420 -23.73 -59.51 -11.66
N GLN A 421 -22.54 -58.95 -11.86
CA GLN A 421 -21.92 -57.98 -10.95
C GLN A 421 -21.89 -56.60 -11.61
N LEU A 422 -22.85 -55.75 -11.26
CA LEU A 422 -22.92 -54.37 -11.73
C LEU A 422 -22.00 -53.48 -10.88
N LYS A 423 -20.96 -52.93 -11.52
CA LYS A 423 -20.08 -51.93 -10.89
C LYS A 423 -20.74 -50.56 -10.90
N VAL A 424 -20.75 -49.89 -9.76
CA VAL A 424 -21.31 -48.55 -9.59
C VAL A 424 -20.25 -47.59 -9.05
N GLU A 425 -20.24 -46.37 -9.56
CA GLU A 425 -19.19 -45.39 -9.22
C GLU A 425 -19.74 -43.96 -9.16
N ALA A 426 -19.24 -43.22 -8.19
CA ALA A 426 -19.41 -41.79 -8.02
C ALA A 426 -18.05 -41.13 -7.81
N LYS A 427 -17.87 -39.95 -8.39
CA LYS A 427 -16.63 -39.16 -8.30
C LYS A 427 -16.92 -37.79 -7.72
N SER A 428 -15.89 -37.16 -7.19
CA SER A 428 -15.93 -35.75 -6.81
C SER A 428 -14.75 -35.04 -7.45
N GLY A 429 -14.97 -33.80 -7.90
CA GLY A 429 -13.90 -32.94 -8.41
C GLY A 429 -12.93 -32.46 -7.31
N THR A 430 -13.30 -32.64 -6.04
CA THR A 430 -12.46 -32.37 -4.87
C THR A 430 -12.38 -33.61 -3.96
N PRO A 431 -11.24 -33.88 -3.30
CA PRO A 431 -11.11 -35.02 -2.38
C PRO A 431 -12.14 -34.93 -1.25
N VAL A 432 -13.08 -35.87 -1.23
CA VAL A 432 -14.08 -36.02 -0.16
C VAL A 432 -14.43 -37.49 -0.02
N ALA A 433 -14.77 -37.91 1.19
CA ALA A 433 -15.35 -39.23 1.41
C ALA A 433 -16.73 -39.31 0.72
N ILE A 434 -16.96 -40.37 -0.04
CA ILE A 434 -18.19 -40.66 -0.74
C ILE A 434 -18.68 -42.03 -0.29
N THR A 435 -19.85 -42.03 0.34
CA THR A 435 -20.59 -43.24 0.70
C THR A 435 -21.61 -43.52 -0.38
N LEU A 436 -21.69 -44.77 -0.82
CA LEU A 436 -22.71 -45.25 -1.74
C LEU A 436 -23.76 -46.05 -0.97
N GLN A 437 -25.03 -45.85 -1.33
CA GLN A 437 -26.13 -46.64 -0.82
C GLN A 437 -27.00 -47.09 -1.97
N ALA A 438 -27.21 -48.40 -2.10
CA ALA A 438 -28.20 -48.97 -3.01
C ALA A 438 -29.51 -49.23 -2.26
N THR A 439 -30.64 -48.83 -2.84
CA THR A 439 -31.98 -49.01 -2.24
C THR A 439 -32.95 -49.57 -3.26
N ASN A 440 -34.06 -50.14 -2.78
CA ASN A 440 -35.07 -50.81 -3.59
C ASN A 440 -34.51 -52.02 -4.38
N LEU A 441 -33.48 -52.68 -3.82
CA LEU A 441 -32.92 -53.89 -4.39
C LEU A 441 -33.85 -55.09 -4.14
N PRO A 442 -34.03 -56.00 -5.12
CA PRO A 442 -34.77 -57.24 -4.89
C PRO A 442 -34.02 -58.17 -3.92
N ALA A 443 -34.73 -59.13 -3.32
CA ALA A 443 -34.18 -60.02 -2.29
C ALA A 443 -32.96 -60.85 -2.76
N PHE A 444 -32.87 -61.12 -4.06
CA PHE A 444 -31.73 -61.83 -4.67
C PHE A 444 -30.57 -60.91 -5.08
N ALA A 445 -30.61 -59.62 -4.73
CA ALA A 445 -29.56 -58.66 -4.98
C ALA A 445 -28.86 -58.23 -3.69
N THR A 446 -27.54 -58.08 -3.76
CA THR A 446 -26.72 -57.58 -2.63
C THR A 446 -25.83 -56.43 -3.11
N PHE A 447 -25.63 -55.43 -2.26
CA PHE A 447 -24.73 -54.31 -2.54
C PHE A 447 -23.56 -54.30 -1.56
N ASN A 448 -22.37 -54.09 -2.09
CA ASN A 448 -21.16 -53.89 -1.30
C ASN A 448 -20.37 -52.69 -1.84
N GLN A 449 -20.06 -51.72 -0.98
CA GLN A 449 -19.13 -50.65 -1.31
C GLN A 449 -17.70 -51.19 -1.20
N THR A 450 -16.92 -51.10 -2.28
CA THR A 450 -15.58 -51.67 -2.36
C THR A 450 -14.49 -50.64 -2.07
N GLN A 451 -14.70 -49.37 -2.45
CA GLN A 451 -13.78 -48.25 -2.21
C GLN A 451 -14.55 -46.93 -2.08
N ASN A 452 -13.84 -45.83 -1.81
CA ASN A 452 -14.44 -44.49 -1.78
C ASN A 452 -15.17 -44.20 -3.11
N GLY A 453 -16.49 -44.01 -3.05
CA GLY A 453 -17.32 -43.77 -4.22
C GLY A 453 -17.41 -44.94 -5.22
N LYS A 454 -16.98 -46.17 -4.89
CA LYS A 454 -17.11 -47.34 -5.79
C LYS A 454 -17.74 -48.52 -5.08
N GLY A 455 -18.65 -49.23 -5.74
CA GLY A 455 -19.32 -50.42 -5.21
C GLY A 455 -19.73 -51.40 -6.29
N VAL A 456 -20.25 -52.55 -5.85
CA VAL A 456 -20.75 -53.62 -6.72
C VAL A 456 -22.11 -54.07 -6.22
N ILE A 457 -23.09 -54.12 -7.12
CA ILE A 457 -24.38 -54.79 -6.91
C ILE A 457 -24.30 -56.17 -7.57
N THR A 458 -24.51 -57.24 -6.80
CA THR A 458 -24.51 -58.62 -7.32
C THR A 458 -25.94 -59.13 -7.38
N PHE A 459 -26.38 -59.56 -8.56
CA PHE A 459 -27.69 -60.16 -8.81
C PHE A 459 -27.55 -61.68 -8.97
N ASN A 460 -28.37 -62.45 -8.25
CA ASN A 460 -28.44 -63.92 -8.32
C ASN A 460 -29.90 -64.40 -8.43
N PRO A 461 -30.64 -64.03 -9.49
CA PRO A 461 -32.00 -64.46 -9.67
C PRO A 461 -32.11 -65.99 -9.77
N THR A 462 -33.35 -66.46 -9.64
CA THR A 462 -33.80 -67.82 -9.95
C THR A 462 -35.01 -67.75 -10.87
N ILE A 463 -35.52 -68.87 -11.35
CA ILE A 463 -36.69 -68.89 -12.26
C ILE A 463 -37.94 -68.26 -11.64
N SER A 464 -38.08 -68.27 -10.31
CA SER A 464 -39.18 -67.59 -9.61
C SER A 464 -39.05 -66.07 -9.56
N ASP A 465 -37.88 -65.52 -9.93
CA ASP A 465 -37.56 -64.09 -9.89
C ASP A 465 -37.73 -63.41 -11.27
N ILE A 466 -38.30 -64.10 -12.27
CA ILE A 466 -38.61 -63.50 -13.58
C ILE A 466 -39.58 -62.33 -13.39
N GLY A 467 -39.24 -61.17 -13.93
CA GLY A 467 -40.02 -59.95 -13.79
C GLY A 467 -39.25 -58.67 -14.08
N ILE A 468 -39.93 -57.53 -13.93
CA ILE A 468 -39.35 -56.19 -14.08
C ILE A 468 -39.34 -55.51 -12.71
N TYR A 469 -38.15 -55.20 -12.21
CA TYR A 469 -37.90 -54.50 -10.96
C TYR A 469 -37.54 -53.06 -11.27
N LYS A 470 -38.47 -52.14 -10.99
CA LYS A 470 -38.32 -50.73 -11.38
C LYS A 470 -37.72 -49.86 -10.29
N ASN A 471 -37.03 -48.79 -10.69
CA ASN A 471 -36.50 -47.74 -9.82
C ASN A 471 -35.54 -48.27 -8.74
N LEU A 472 -34.62 -49.15 -9.11
CA LEU A 472 -33.47 -49.45 -8.25
C LEU A 472 -32.62 -48.17 -8.20
N LYS A 473 -32.19 -47.78 -7.01
CA LYS A 473 -31.50 -46.49 -6.81
C LYS A 473 -30.12 -46.68 -6.21
N VAL A 474 -29.15 -45.91 -6.70
CA VAL A 474 -27.85 -45.74 -6.07
C VAL A 474 -27.66 -44.27 -5.72
N THR A 475 -27.51 -43.98 -4.44
CA THR A 475 -27.27 -42.64 -3.90
C THR A 475 -25.82 -42.54 -3.45
N ALA A 476 -25.10 -41.54 -3.96
CA ALA A 476 -23.82 -41.12 -3.41
C ALA A 476 -24.03 -39.94 -2.47
N SER A 477 -23.44 -39.99 -1.29
CA SER A 477 -23.46 -38.90 -0.31
C SER A 477 -22.08 -38.63 0.27
N ASN A 478 -21.84 -37.41 0.73
CA ASN A 478 -20.67 -37.06 1.53
C ASN A 478 -21.02 -36.90 3.03
N PRO A 479 -20.02 -36.82 3.94
CA PRO A 479 -20.26 -36.62 5.37
C PRO A 479 -21.07 -35.37 5.72
N GLN A 480 -21.07 -34.36 4.83
CA GLN A 480 -21.83 -33.12 4.96
C GLN A 480 -23.30 -33.25 4.51
N GLY A 481 -23.74 -34.44 4.07
CA GLY A 481 -25.12 -34.71 3.67
C GLY A 481 -25.49 -34.29 2.25
N ASN A 482 -24.53 -33.78 1.47
CA ASN A 482 -24.75 -33.49 0.05
C ASN A 482 -24.78 -34.81 -0.72
N SER A 483 -25.82 -35.02 -1.53
CA SER A 483 -26.03 -36.28 -2.21
C SER A 483 -26.51 -36.12 -3.65
N ASN A 484 -26.31 -37.17 -4.43
CA ASN A 484 -26.82 -37.31 -5.78
C ASN A 484 -27.25 -38.75 -6.01
N THR A 485 -28.33 -38.97 -6.76
CA THR A 485 -28.94 -40.29 -6.93
C THR A 485 -29.09 -40.59 -8.42
N THR A 486 -28.74 -41.80 -8.81
CA THR A 486 -29.08 -42.37 -10.11
C THR A 486 -30.04 -43.55 -9.93
N GLN A 487 -30.79 -43.88 -10.97
CA GLN A 487 -31.78 -44.94 -10.96
C GLN A 487 -31.71 -45.77 -12.24
N PHE A 488 -32.04 -47.04 -12.14
CA PHE A 488 -32.11 -47.99 -13.23
C PHE A 488 -33.17 -49.05 -12.95
N ASP A 489 -33.64 -49.73 -14.00
CA ASP A 489 -34.52 -50.89 -13.89
C ASP A 489 -33.72 -52.19 -14.08
N LEU A 490 -34.17 -53.27 -13.44
CA LEU A 490 -33.66 -54.63 -13.64
C LEU A 490 -34.75 -55.48 -14.29
N ILE A 491 -34.42 -56.14 -15.39
CA ILE A 491 -35.29 -57.06 -16.11
C ILE A 491 -34.69 -58.46 -15.98
N VAL A 492 -35.44 -59.36 -15.33
CA VAL A 492 -35.11 -60.78 -15.23
C VAL A 492 -36.04 -61.55 -16.17
N ASN A 493 -35.50 -62.34 -17.10
CA ASN A 493 -36.29 -63.11 -18.05
C ASN A 493 -35.65 -64.49 -18.37
N GLU A 494 -36.26 -65.22 -19.31
CA GLU A 494 -35.76 -66.52 -19.80
C GLU A 494 -34.79 -66.38 -20.99
N ASN A 495 -34.69 -65.19 -21.58
CA ASN A 495 -33.88 -64.93 -22.76
C ASN A 495 -32.39 -64.96 -22.42
N TYR A 496 -31.57 -65.52 -23.29
CA TYR A 496 -30.14 -65.28 -23.24
C TYR A 496 -29.91 -63.86 -23.75
N PRO A 497 -29.43 -62.92 -22.91
CA PRO A 497 -29.10 -61.61 -23.43
C PRO A 497 -27.98 -61.76 -24.48
N PRO A 498 -28.00 -60.93 -25.54
CA PRO A 498 -26.93 -60.91 -26.52
C PRO A 498 -25.63 -60.58 -25.81
N HIS A 499 -24.50 -61.00 -26.36
CA HIS A 499 -23.18 -60.73 -25.79
C HIS A 499 -22.32 -60.00 -26.81
N ILE A 500 -21.98 -58.74 -26.53
CA ILE A 500 -21.04 -57.96 -27.32
C ILE A 500 -19.63 -58.45 -27.01
N THR A 501 -18.90 -58.85 -28.04
CA THR A 501 -17.48 -59.18 -27.91
C THR A 501 -16.72 -57.94 -27.41
N PRO A 502 -15.89 -58.05 -26.36
CA PRO A 502 -15.17 -56.91 -25.79
C PRO A 502 -14.44 -56.08 -26.87
N VAL A 503 -14.65 -54.77 -26.84
CA VAL A 503 -14.07 -53.83 -27.80
C VAL A 503 -12.92 -53.10 -27.13
N ALA A 504 -11.73 -53.14 -27.74
CA ALA A 504 -10.58 -52.40 -27.24
C ALA A 504 -10.74 -50.89 -27.51
N ASN A 505 -10.11 -50.07 -26.67
CA ASN A 505 -9.92 -48.66 -26.98
C ASN A 505 -9.15 -48.52 -28.29
N ALA A 506 -9.45 -47.44 -29.02
CA ALA A 506 -8.99 -47.22 -30.37
C ALA A 506 -8.33 -45.85 -30.50
N THR A 507 -7.37 -45.71 -31.41
CA THR A 507 -6.69 -44.44 -31.67
C THR A 507 -6.68 -44.16 -33.16
N VAL A 508 -7.00 -42.92 -33.55
CA VAL A 508 -6.97 -42.44 -34.93
C VAL A 508 -6.42 -41.03 -34.96
N GLU A 509 -5.63 -40.69 -35.98
CA GLU A 509 -5.15 -39.32 -36.17
C GLU A 509 -6.23 -38.46 -36.83
N GLU A 510 -6.26 -37.15 -36.54
CA GLU A 510 -7.08 -36.20 -37.30
C GLU A 510 -6.80 -36.34 -38.81
N MET A 511 -7.86 -36.23 -39.63
CA MET A 511 -7.83 -36.45 -41.09
C MET A 511 -7.53 -37.90 -41.52
N GLY A 512 -7.23 -38.79 -40.58
CA GLY A 512 -7.11 -40.23 -40.82
C GLY A 512 -8.48 -40.91 -40.96
N THR A 513 -8.45 -42.22 -41.20
CA THR A 513 -9.64 -43.06 -41.17
C THR A 513 -9.34 -44.33 -40.40
N LEU A 514 -10.22 -44.72 -39.48
CA LEU A 514 -10.14 -45.97 -38.73
C LEU A 514 -11.44 -46.74 -38.87
N VAL A 515 -11.36 -48.07 -38.97
CA VAL A 515 -12.52 -48.95 -38.91
C VAL A 515 -12.42 -49.83 -37.68
N VAL A 516 -13.44 -49.80 -36.81
CA VAL A 516 -13.58 -50.72 -35.67
C VAL A 516 -14.72 -51.68 -35.98
N ASN A 517 -14.41 -52.97 -36.01
CA ASN A 517 -15.41 -54.01 -36.17
C ASN A 517 -16.01 -54.38 -34.82
N LEU A 518 -17.33 -54.50 -34.79
CA LEU A 518 -18.10 -54.91 -33.64
C LEU A 518 -18.80 -56.22 -33.97
N SER A 519 -18.82 -57.13 -33.00
CA SER A 519 -19.55 -58.39 -33.08
C SER A 519 -20.32 -58.64 -31.79
N ALA A 520 -21.50 -59.22 -31.95
CA ALA A 520 -22.31 -59.72 -30.85
C ALA A 520 -22.82 -61.13 -31.21
N THR A 521 -22.91 -61.98 -30.20
CA THR A 521 -23.45 -63.33 -30.32
C THR A 521 -24.66 -63.46 -29.41
N ASP A 522 -25.67 -64.18 -29.88
CA ASP A 522 -26.79 -64.59 -29.05
C ASP A 522 -26.88 -66.11 -29.04
N SER A 523 -27.23 -66.69 -27.88
CA SER A 523 -27.41 -68.13 -27.73
C SER A 523 -28.83 -68.57 -28.14
N ASP A 524 -29.77 -67.65 -28.28
CA ASP A 524 -31.11 -67.90 -28.79
C ASP A 524 -31.13 -68.00 -30.33
N PRO A 525 -31.48 -69.16 -30.91
CA PRO A 525 -31.46 -69.33 -32.36
C PRO A 525 -32.54 -68.48 -33.06
N GLY A 526 -32.10 -67.60 -33.96
CA GLY A 526 -33.01 -66.84 -34.85
C GLY A 526 -33.41 -65.45 -34.35
N ASP A 527 -32.74 -64.93 -33.30
CA ASP A 527 -32.97 -63.57 -32.81
C ASP A 527 -32.33 -62.51 -33.72
N ASP A 528 -33.05 -61.40 -33.92
CA ASP A 528 -32.64 -60.28 -34.79
C ASP A 528 -31.90 -59.23 -33.97
N LEU A 529 -30.57 -59.32 -33.94
CA LEU A 529 -29.73 -58.35 -33.23
C LEU A 529 -29.77 -56.96 -33.86
N ARG A 530 -30.04 -55.95 -33.03
CA ARG A 530 -30.14 -54.53 -33.40
C ARG A 530 -29.17 -53.70 -32.58
N TRP A 531 -28.26 -53.02 -33.26
CA TRP A 531 -27.27 -52.16 -32.63
C TRP A 531 -27.80 -50.77 -32.39
N THR A 532 -27.48 -50.24 -31.23
CA THR A 532 -27.75 -48.87 -30.83
C THR A 532 -26.47 -48.22 -30.38
N PHE A 533 -26.39 -46.90 -30.52
CA PHE A 533 -25.21 -46.14 -30.19
C PHE A 533 -25.59 -44.85 -29.49
N SER A 534 -24.83 -44.47 -28.47
CA SER A 534 -24.91 -43.15 -27.88
C SER A 534 -23.54 -42.52 -27.76
N LYS A 535 -23.51 -41.18 -27.82
CA LYS A 535 -22.27 -40.38 -27.87
C LYS A 535 -21.36 -40.68 -29.07
N LEU A 536 -21.92 -41.15 -30.18
CA LEU A 536 -21.20 -41.23 -31.45
C LEU A 536 -20.83 -39.81 -31.92
N PRO A 537 -19.54 -39.50 -32.13
CA PRO A 537 -19.13 -38.25 -32.73
C PRO A 537 -19.69 -38.10 -34.15
N GLY A 538 -19.97 -36.86 -34.59
CA GLY A 538 -20.55 -36.60 -35.91
C GLY A 538 -19.66 -36.98 -37.11
N PHE A 539 -18.43 -37.44 -36.87
CA PHE A 539 -17.50 -37.94 -37.87
C PHE A 539 -17.46 -39.48 -37.97
N VAL A 540 -18.44 -40.17 -37.36
CA VAL A 540 -18.50 -41.63 -37.31
C VAL A 540 -19.74 -42.15 -38.04
N THR A 541 -19.58 -43.21 -38.83
CA THR A 541 -20.66 -43.88 -39.55
C THR A 541 -20.66 -45.38 -39.26
N ALA A 542 -21.83 -45.97 -39.02
CA ALA A 542 -22.01 -47.42 -38.87
C ALA A 542 -22.40 -48.06 -40.22
N SER A 543 -21.82 -49.23 -40.55
CA SER A 543 -22.10 -49.96 -41.80
C SER A 543 -23.51 -50.54 -41.87
N SER A 544 -24.07 -50.93 -40.73
CA SER A 544 -25.43 -51.41 -40.54
C SER A 544 -25.83 -51.21 -39.08
N THR A 545 -27.11 -51.32 -38.76
CA THR A 545 -27.60 -51.41 -37.37
C THR A 545 -28.26 -52.76 -37.09
N ASN A 546 -28.23 -53.71 -38.03
CA ASN A 546 -28.88 -55.01 -37.95
C ASN A 546 -27.86 -56.13 -38.16
N GLY A 547 -28.07 -57.25 -37.46
CA GLY A 547 -27.25 -58.46 -37.51
C GLY A 547 -26.16 -58.49 -36.44
N GLY A 548 -25.54 -59.66 -36.23
CA GLY A 548 -24.54 -59.88 -35.18
C GLY A 548 -23.15 -59.27 -35.44
N SER A 549 -22.95 -58.53 -36.53
CA SER A 549 -21.67 -57.86 -36.80
C SER A 549 -21.86 -56.60 -37.62
N LEU A 550 -21.05 -55.57 -37.33
CA LEU A 550 -20.99 -54.33 -38.08
C LEU A 550 -19.60 -53.68 -37.98
N SER A 551 -19.37 -52.64 -38.77
CA SER A 551 -18.17 -51.81 -38.71
C SER A 551 -18.53 -50.35 -38.42
N LEU A 552 -17.84 -49.75 -37.45
CA LEU A 552 -17.83 -48.30 -37.23
C LEU A 552 -16.64 -47.70 -37.98
N THR A 553 -16.91 -46.77 -38.90
CA THR A 553 -15.88 -46.01 -39.62
C THR A 553 -15.74 -44.62 -39.01
N PHE A 554 -14.54 -44.30 -38.54
CA PHE A 554 -14.16 -43.03 -37.94
C PHE A 554 -13.40 -42.19 -38.97
N ALA A 555 -13.89 -40.98 -39.26
CA ALA A 555 -13.25 -40.03 -40.18
C ALA A 555 -13.10 -38.64 -39.53
N PRO A 556 -12.35 -38.52 -38.42
CA PRO A 556 -12.18 -37.27 -37.69
C PRO A 556 -11.62 -36.14 -38.57
N LYS A 557 -12.08 -34.92 -38.34
CA LYS A 557 -11.62 -33.72 -39.06
C LYS A 557 -10.51 -33.00 -38.29
N ASN A 558 -9.87 -32.02 -38.91
CA ASN A 558 -8.97 -31.10 -38.20
C ASN A 558 -9.69 -30.42 -37.01
N LYS A 559 -9.00 -30.27 -35.87
CA LYS A 559 -9.52 -29.74 -34.59
C LYS A 559 -10.58 -30.63 -33.92
N THR A 560 -10.49 -31.93 -34.11
CA THR A 560 -11.30 -32.93 -33.40
C THR A 560 -10.46 -33.80 -32.45
N ALA A 561 -9.22 -33.41 -32.15
CA ALA A 561 -8.39 -34.07 -31.15
C ALA A 561 -9.06 -34.08 -29.77
N GLY A 562 -8.98 -35.23 -29.09
CA GLY A 562 -9.61 -35.45 -27.80
C GLY A 562 -9.99 -36.91 -27.58
N GLU A 563 -10.58 -37.18 -26.42
CA GLU A 563 -11.08 -38.50 -26.07
C GLU A 563 -12.60 -38.55 -26.19
N TYR A 564 -13.10 -39.55 -26.91
CA TYR A 564 -14.53 -39.78 -27.12
C TYR A 564 -14.92 -41.11 -26.50
N LEU A 565 -15.74 -41.07 -25.44
CA LEU A 565 -16.35 -42.27 -24.87
C LEU A 565 -17.55 -42.68 -25.72
N ILE A 566 -17.41 -43.78 -26.45
CA ILE A 566 -18.46 -44.32 -27.31
C ILE A 566 -19.19 -45.42 -26.55
N LYS A 567 -20.51 -45.30 -26.46
CA LYS A 567 -21.36 -46.34 -25.90
C LYS A 567 -22.02 -47.12 -27.04
N VAL A 568 -21.91 -48.44 -26.97
CA VAL A 568 -22.48 -49.39 -27.92
C VAL A 568 -23.48 -50.25 -27.17
N GLY A 569 -24.66 -50.45 -27.74
CA GLY A 569 -25.66 -51.39 -27.26
C GLY A 569 -26.11 -52.33 -28.37
N VAL A 570 -26.54 -53.53 -28.00
CA VAL A 570 -27.21 -54.48 -28.88
C VAL A 570 -28.47 -54.98 -28.19
N ASP A 571 -29.57 -55.09 -28.94
CA ASP A 571 -30.89 -55.54 -28.49
C ASP A 571 -31.31 -56.71 -29.38
N ASP A 572 -31.77 -57.81 -28.78
CA ASP A 572 -32.22 -59.02 -29.49
C ASP A 572 -33.69 -58.98 -29.95
N GLY A 573 -34.41 -57.91 -29.61
CA GLY A 573 -35.84 -57.75 -29.90
C GLY A 573 -36.77 -58.53 -28.95
N ARG A 574 -36.21 -59.24 -27.96
CA ARG A 574 -36.89 -60.08 -26.96
C ARG A 574 -36.53 -59.72 -25.53
N HIS A 575 -36.21 -58.44 -25.32
CA HIS A 575 -35.88 -57.87 -24.00
C HIS A 575 -34.57 -58.41 -23.43
N GLY A 576 -33.64 -58.90 -24.23
CA GLY A 576 -32.24 -58.99 -23.85
C GLY A 576 -31.44 -57.87 -24.52
N LYS A 577 -30.57 -57.26 -23.72
CA LYS A 577 -29.65 -56.23 -24.18
C LYS A 577 -28.30 -56.45 -23.56
N ASP A 578 -27.27 -56.09 -24.32
CA ASP A 578 -25.93 -55.92 -23.79
C ASP A 578 -25.37 -54.59 -24.27
N THR A 579 -24.54 -54.00 -23.42
CA THR A 579 -23.91 -52.72 -23.69
C THR A 579 -22.44 -52.77 -23.32
N THR A 580 -21.63 -52.12 -24.13
CA THR A 580 -20.21 -51.93 -23.85
C THR A 580 -19.82 -50.50 -24.17
N SER A 581 -18.61 -50.12 -23.78
CA SER A 581 -18.06 -48.82 -24.11
C SER A 581 -16.58 -48.95 -24.36
N PHE A 582 -16.08 -48.14 -25.29
CA PHE A 582 -14.65 -47.99 -25.54
C PHE A 582 -14.34 -46.52 -25.79
N VAL A 583 -13.09 -46.15 -25.54
CA VAL A 583 -12.58 -44.80 -25.80
C VAL A 583 -11.95 -44.79 -27.18
N LEU A 584 -12.37 -43.83 -28.00
CA LEU A 584 -11.64 -43.41 -29.18
C LEU A 584 -10.77 -42.20 -28.79
N THR A 585 -9.45 -42.35 -28.87
CA THR A 585 -8.52 -41.23 -28.77
C THR A 585 -8.26 -40.70 -30.18
N VAL A 586 -8.69 -39.47 -30.44
CA VAL A 586 -8.29 -38.75 -31.65
C VAL A 586 -7.01 -37.99 -31.33
N THR A 587 -5.89 -38.44 -31.89
CA THR A 587 -4.63 -37.71 -31.76
C THR A 587 -4.58 -36.59 -32.80
N PRO A 588 -4.01 -35.42 -32.47
CA PRO A 588 -3.73 -34.40 -33.47
C PRO A 588 -2.94 -35.01 -34.62
N MET A 589 -3.17 -34.54 -35.84
CA MET A 589 -2.32 -34.92 -36.97
C MET A 589 -0.85 -34.62 -36.59
N PRO A 590 0.08 -35.58 -36.69
CA PRO A 590 1.49 -35.28 -36.55
C PRO A 590 1.83 -34.22 -37.59
N ILE A 591 2.31 -33.07 -37.14
CA ILE A 591 2.85 -32.06 -38.04
C ILE A 591 4.08 -32.71 -38.69
N THR A 592 3.90 -33.27 -39.88
CA THR A 592 5.01 -33.84 -40.63
C THR A 592 5.92 -32.68 -41.05
N ASN A 593 7.12 -32.76 -40.50
CA ASN A 593 8.10 -31.70 -40.32
C ASN A 593 9.12 -31.73 -41.46
N PRO A 594 9.20 -30.70 -42.31
CA PRO A 594 10.45 -30.31 -42.90
C PRO A 594 11.01 -29.13 -42.10
N ASP A 595 12.25 -29.26 -41.62
CA ASP A 595 13.10 -28.11 -41.38
C ASP A 595 13.21 -27.38 -42.74
N ASP A 596 12.42 -26.33 -42.90
CA ASP A 596 12.26 -25.57 -44.15
C ASP A 596 13.41 -24.58 -44.38
N GLY A 597 14.47 -24.65 -43.56
CA GLY A 597 15.62 -23.76 -43.61
C GLY A 597 15.34 -22.37 -43.03
N THR A 598 14.20 -22.15 -42.39
CA THR A 598 13.83 -20.85 -41.81
C THR A 598 13.88 -20.86 -40.29
N VAL A 599 13.88 -19.67 -39.68
CA VAL A 599 13.75 -19.50 -38.23
C VAL A 599 12.30 -19.80 -37.82
N PRO A 600 12.04 -20.46 -36.68
CA PRO A 600 10.68 -20.78 -36.29
C PRO A 600 9.83 -19.55 -36.05
N ILE A 601 8.54 -19.63 -36.40
CA ILE A 601 7.60 -18.57 -36.03
C ILE A 601 7.38 -18.58 -34.51
N LYS A 602 7.13 -17.41 -33.92
CA LYS A 602 6.99 -17.30 -32.47
C LYS A 602 5.77 -18.09 -31.93
N PRO A 603 5.84 -18.63 -30.70
CA PRO A 603 4.67 -19.14 -29.99
C PRO A 603 3.61 -18.05 -29.80
N ASN A 604 2.33 -18.42 -29.91
CA ASN A 604 1.20 -17.51 -29.82
C ASN A 604 0.45 -17.67 -28.48
N ASN A 605 -0.39 -16.71 -28.14
CA ASN A 605 -1.27 -16.74 -26.95
C ASN A 605 -0.53 -17.08 -25.64
N PHE A 606 0.72 -16.63 -25.52
CA PHE A 606 1.49 -16.86 -24.30
C PHE A 606 0.85 -16.09 -23.13
N THR A 607 0.61 -16.78 -22.02
CA THR A 607 0.04 -16.22 -20.80
C THR A 607 0.82 -16.72 -19.59
N ALA A 608 0.82 -15.91 -18.52
CA ALA A 608 1.42 -16.25 -17.24
C ALA A 608 0.42 -15.93 -16.13
N THR A 609 0.02 -16.94 -15.37
CA THR A 609 -0.96 -16.80 -14.30
C THR A 609 -0.39 -17.40 -13.02
N PHE A 610 -0.41 -16.64 -11.93
CA PHE A 610 -0.07 -17.20 -10.63
C PHE A 610 -1.18 -18.13 -10.16
N VAL A 611 -0.84 -19.36 -9.77
CA VAL A 611 -1.79 -20.38 -9.34
C VAL A 611 -1.45 -20.80 -7.91
N ASN A 612 -2.28 -20.38 -6.95
CA ASN A 612 -2.08 -20.64 -5.52
C ASN A 612 -1.88 -22.12 -5.20
N SER A 613 -2.68 -23.01 -5.79
CA SER A 613 -2.60 -24.46 -5.54
C SER A 613 -1.32 -25.11 -6.06
N LEU A 614 -0.66 -24.49 -7.04
CA LEU A 614 0.63 -24.94 -7.58
C LEU A 614 1.81 -24.25 -6.89
N ASN A 615 1.53 -23.21 -6.09
CA ASN A 615 2.53 -22.35 -5.47
C ASN A 615 3.56 -21.82 -6.50
N GLY A 616 3.09 -21.46 -7.69
CA GLY A 616 3.93 -21.13 -8.83
C GLY A 616 3.18 -20.38 -9.92
N VAL A 617 3.92 -19.94 -10.93
CA VAL A 617 3.36 -19.31 -12.12
C VAL A 617 3.14 -20.38 -13.19
N LYS A 618 1.87 -20.60 -13.56
CA LYS A 618 1.52 -21.43 -14.71
C LYS A 618 1.64 -20.60 -15.98
N LEU A 619 2.49 -21.05 -16.89
CA LEU A 619 2.71 -20.50 -18.21
C LEU A 619 2.00 -21.38 -19.24
N GLU A 620 1.26 -20.79 -20.17
CA GLU A 620 0.51 -21.50 -21.22
C GLU A 620 0.61 -20.77 -22.56
N TRP A 621 0.74 -21.51 -23.66
CA TRP A 621 0.79 -20.96 -25.04
C TRP A 621 0.16 -21.92 -26.04
N THR A 622 -0.08 -21.41 -27.26
CA THR A 622 -0.38 -22.24 -28.42
C THR A 622 0.89 -22.45 -29.24
N ASN A 623 1.19 -23.72 -29.54
CA ASN A 623 2.29 -24.04 -30.43
C ASN A 623 1.94 -23.57 -31.85
N ALA A 624 2.72 -22.62 -32.36
CA ALA A 624 2.66 -22.15 -33.74
C ALA A 624 3.96 -22.44 -34.51
N ALA A 625 5.03 -22.79 -33.81
CA ALA A 625 6.40 -22.86 -34.31
C ALA A 625 6.71 -24.23 -34.93
N TYR A 626 6.10 -24.54 -36.08
CA TYR A 626 6.08 -25.90 -36.64
C TYR A 626 7.46 -26.53 -36.92
N ASN A 627 8.46 -25.73 -37.29
CA ASN A 627 9.85 -26.15 -37.57
C ASN A 627 10.81 -25.92 -36.37
N ALA A 628 10.30 -25.65 -35.17
CA ALA A 628 11.12 -25.56 -33.96
C ALA A 628 11.59 -26.96 -33.51
N VAL A 629 12.79 -27.06 -32.94
CA VAL A 629 13.30 -28.30 -32.31
C VAL A 629 13.09 -28.33 -30.80
N LYS A 630 12.97 -27.16 -30.17
CA LYS A 630 12.68 -27.01 -28.73
C LYS A 630 12.08 -25.63 -28.42
N ASN A 631 11.54 -25.49 -27.21
CA ASN A 631 11.20 -24.18 -26.64
C ASN A 631 12.08 -23.86 -25.44
N GLU A 632 12.41 -22.58 -25.28
CA GLU A 632 13.19 -22.04 -24.18
C GLU A 632 12.32 -21.06 -23.38
N ILE A 633 12.18 -21.30 -22.07
CA ILE A 633 11.42 -20.44 -21.16
C ILE A 633 12.37 -19.48 -20.46
N TYR A 634 12.12 -18.19 -20.60
CA TYR A 634 12.93 -17.15 -19.98
C TYR A 634 12.12 -16.34 -18.96
N ARG A 635 12.78 -15.88 -17.90
CA ARG A 635 12.22 -15.00 -16.87
C ARG A 635 13.14 -13.82 -16.58
N SER A 636 12.57 -12.66 -16.28
CA SER A 636 13.27 -11.49 -15.76
C SER A 636 12.49 -10.81 -14.64
N ASP A 637 13.21 -10.07 -13.79
CA ASP A 637 12.64 -9.15 -12.80
C ASP A 637 12.36 -7.75 -13.40
N TYR A 638 12.86 -7.48 -14.60
CA TYR A 638 12.77 -6.18 -15.28
C TYR A 638 12.09 -6.32 -16.64
N MET A 639 11.27 -5.33 -17.00
CA MET A 639 10.64 -5.30 -18.32
C MET A 639 11.70 -5.09 -19.42
N GLY A 640 11.85 -6.07 -20.30
CA GLY A 640 12.60 -5.94 -21.56
C GLY A 640 14.11 -6.21 -21.51
N THR A 641 14.71 -6.41 -20.33
CA THR A 641 16.13 -6.77 -20.17
C THR A 641 16.29 -7.81 -19.05
N GLY A 642 17.47 -8.43 -18.91
CA GLY A 642 17.78 -9.30 -17.76
C GLY A 642 17.13 -10.69 -17.77
N TYR A 643 16.68 -11.17 -18.94
CA TYR A 643 16.07 -12.49 -19.06
C TYR A 643 17.10 -13.62 -18.86
N VAL A 644 16.80 -14.51 -17.93
CA VAL A 644 17.55 -15.73 -17.67
C VAL A 644 16.76 -16.95 -18.15
N LEU A 645 17.45 -17.93 -18.73
CA LEU A 645 16.85 -19.19 -19.14
C LEU A 645 16.47 -20.00 -17.90
N LEU A 646 15.18 -20.28 -17.72
CA LEU A 646 14.69 -21.16 -16.66
C LEU A 646 14.75 -22.63 -17.09
N LYS A 647 14.28 -22.92 -18.29
CA LYS A 647 14.10 -24.31 -18.74
C LYS A 647 14.06 -24.42 -20.26
N GLU A 648 14.69 -25.48 -20.77
CA GLU A 648 14.43 -26.01 -22.11
C GLU A 648 13.39 -27.12 -22.02
N ILE A 649 12.38 -27.06 -22.88
CA ILE A 649 11.25 -28.00 -22.91
C ILE A 649 11.03 -28.51 -24.34
N ALA A 650 10.26 -29.58 -24.49
CA ALA A 650 10.01 -30.16 -25.80
C ALA A 650 9.29 -29.16 -26.71
N LYS A 651 9.52 -29.24 -28.02
CA LYS A 651 8.91 -28.32 -28.99
C LYS A 651 7.37 -28.32 -28.95
N ASP A 652 6.78 -29.44 -28.54
CA ASP A 652 5.33 -29.67 -28.54
C ASP A 652 4.69 -29.41 -27.17
N ASP A 653 5.48 -29.12 -26.14
CA ASP A 653 4.93 -28.68 -24.86
C ASP A 653 4.20 -27.34 -25.04
N THR A 654 3.05 -27.20 -24.38
CA THR A 654 2.19 -26.01 -24.43
C THR A 654 1.97 -25.36 -23.07
N SER A 655 2.60 -25.90 -22.02
CA SER A 655 2.55 -25.34 -20.68
C SER A 655 3.81 -25.62 -19.86
N TYR A 656 4.07 -24.78 -18.87
CA TYR A 656 5.15 -24.95 -17.89
C TYR A 656 4.75 -24.30 -16.56
N VAL A 657 5.23 -24.81 -15.43
CA VAL A 657 5.00 -24.19 -14.12
C VAL A 657 6.33 -23.77 -13.50
N ASP A 658 6.49 -22.47 -13.25
CA ASP A 658 7.62 -21.92 -12.51
C ASP A 658 7.29 -21.85 -11.01
N ASN A 659 7.80 -22.83 -10.26
CA ASN A 659 7.66 -22.91 -8.80
C ASN A 659 8.77 -22.17 -8.03
N SER A 660 9.72 -21.55 -8.72
CA SER A 660 10.87 -20.88 -8.10
C SER A 660 10.61 -19.39 -7.80
N VAL A 661 9.36 -18.95 -7.95
CA VAL A 661 8.96 -17.56 -7.73
C VAL A 661 8.86 -17.20 -6.25
N VAL A 662 9.24 -15.98 -5.94
CA VAL A 662 9.22 -15.41 -4.58
C VAL A 662 8.03 -14.45 -4.45
N GLY A 663 7.44 -14.39 -3.25
CA GLY A 663 6.31 -13.52 -2.94
C GLY A 663 6.63 -12.03 -3.11
N ASN A 664 5.58 -11.22 -3.27
CA ASN A 664 5.66 -9.76 -3.38
C ASN A 664 6.63 -9.26 -4.47
N LYS A 665 6.74 -10.00 -5.57
CA LYS A 665 7.67 -9.71 -6.66
C LYS A 665 6.95 -9.76 -8.00
N VAL A 666 7.41 -8.95 -8.95
CA VAL A 666 6.90 -8.94 -10.32
C VAL A 666 7.89 -9.69 -11.20
N TYR A 667 7.37 -10.60 -12.00
CA TYR A 667 8.17 -11.33 -12.99
C TYR A 667 7.62 -11.08 -14.40
N TYR A 668 8.54 -11.07 -15.36
CA TYR A 668 8.28 -10.99 -16.78
C TYR A 668 8.76 -12.28 -17.44
N TYR A 669 7.92 -12.89 -18.26
CA TYR A 669 8.25 -14.13 -18.97
C TYR A 669 8.19 -13.92 -20.48
N LEU A 670 9.03 -14.66 -21.19
CA LEU A 670 8.87 -14.91 -22.63
C LEU A 670 9.21 -16.37 -22.93
N ILE A 671 8.64 -16.89 -24.00
CA ILE A 671 9.01 -18.19 -24.55
C ILE A 671 9.63 -17.99 -25.93
N ARG A 672 10.71 -18.73 -26.21
CA ARG A 672 11.42 -18.69 -27.49
C ARG A 672 11.40 -20.06 -28.14
N ALA A 673 10.86 -20.14 -29.35
CA ALA A 673 10.94 -21.34 -30.18
C ALA A 673 12.25 -21.31 -30.99
N VAL A 674 13.02 -22.40 -30.96
CA VAL A 674 14.39 -22.45 -31.51
C VAL A 674 14.57 -23.64 -32.44
N ASN A 675 15.33 -23.47 -33.52
CA ASN A 675 15.91 -24.53 -34.36
C ASN A 675 17.38 -24.21 -34.72
N ALA A 676 17.99 -24.99 -35.61
CA ALA A 676 19.38 -24.79 -36.04
C ALA A 676 19.62 -23.44 -36.76
N ASN A 677 18.57 -22.84 -37.34
CA ASN A 677 18.64 -21.59 -38.08
C ASN A 677 18.41 -20.35 -37.20
N GLY A 678 17.94 -20.50 -35.96
CA GLY A 678 17.73 -19.41 -35.00
C GLY A 678 16.50 -19.62 -34.11
N GLY A 679 15.98 -18.54 -33.52
CA GLY A 679 14.75 -18.65 -32.73
C GLY A 679 13.99 -17.34 -32.56
N SER A 680 12.67 -17.46 -32.41
CA SER A 680 11.73 -16.34 -32.29
C SER A 680 11.04 -16.29 -30.94
N ASN A 681 10.96 -15.09 -30.37
CA ASN A 681 10.36 -14.84 -29.06
C ASN A 681 8.85 -14.56 -29.17
N SER A 682 8.09 -15.04 -28.20
CA SER A 682 6.72 -14.61 -27.94
C SER A 682 6.66 -13.13 -27.54
N LEU A 683 5.43 -12.63 -27.34
CA LEU A 683 5.25 -11.43 -26.53
C LEU A 683 5.71 -11.68 -25.09
N ILE A 684 6.14 -10.61 -24.43
CA ILE A 684 6.46 -10.62 -23.01
C ILE A 684 5.16 -10.55 -22.22
N VAL A 685 5.01 -11.42 -21.23
CA VAL A 685 3.88 -11.39 -20.29
C VAL A 685 4.37 -11.06 -18.89
N LYS A 686 3.56 -10.29 -18.16
CA LYS A 686 3.83 -9.85 -16.78
C LYS A 686 2.94 -10.61 -15.82
N VAL A 687 3.50 -11.04 -14.69
CA VAL A 687 2.74 -11.59 -13.56
C VAL A 687 3.23 -10.98 -12.26
N ASN A 688 2.27 -10.57 -11.42
CA ASN A 688 2.56 -10.11 -10.05
C ASN A 688 2.37 -11.30 -9.11
N ILE A 689 3.41 -11.63 -8.34
CA ILE A 689 3.30 -12.65 -7.31
C ILE A 689 2.78 -11.98 -6.04
N PRO A 690 1.62 -12.41 -5.51
CA PRO A 690 1.08 -11.84 -4.28
C PRO A 690 2.04 -12.09 -3.11
N ASN A 691 1.86 -11.33 -2.03
CA ASN A 691 2.52 -11.65 -0.77
C ASN A 691 2.09 -13.05 -0.32
N ARG A 692 3.06 -13.92 -0.01
CA ARG A 692 2.79 -15.30 0.39
C ARG A 692 2.75 -15.37 1.91
N ALA A 693 1.76 -16.05 2.46
CA ALA A 693 1.86 -16.46 3.85
C ALA A 693 2.96 -17.53 3.94
N PRO A 694 3.90 -17.44 4.91
CA PRO A 694 4.84 -18.52 5.14
C PRO A 694 4.02 -19.77 5.50
N PHE A 695 4.31 -20.89 4.84
CA PHE A 695 3.77 -22.17 5.26
C PHE A 695 4.89 -23.03 5.81
N ILE A 696 4.54 -23.80 6.82
CA ILE A 696 5.42 -24.77 7.43
C ILE A 696 5.42 -26.02 6.56
N ILE A 697 6.61 -26.44 6.12
CA ILE A 697 6.82 -27.76 5.57
C ILE A 697 7.24 -28.66 6.72
N VAL A 698 6.34 -29.57 7.09
CA VAL A 698 6.60 -30.67 8.01
C VAL A 698 5.76 -31.86 7.54
N ASP A 699 6.38 -33.02 7.38
CA ASP A 699 5.65 -34.25 7.10
C ASP A 699 4.89 -34.72 8.36
N ASP A 700 3.82 -35.48 8.20
CA ASP A 700 3.15 -36.14 9.33
C ASP A 700 4.11 -37.13 10.01
N ILE A 701 4.28 -37.01 11.33
CA ILE A 701 5.19 -37.86 12.11
C ILE A 701 4.40 -38.70 13.09
N TYR A 702 4.60 -40.02 13.01
CA TYR A 702 4.00 -40.98 13.92
C TYR A 702 5.05 -41.46 14.93
N ALA A 703 4.76 -41.27 16.22
CA ALA A 703 5.64 -41.64 17.31
C ALA A 703 4.99 -42.68 18.23
N LYS A 704 5.78 -43.59 18.79
CA LYS A 704 5.33 -44.53 19.83
C LYS A 704 5.28 -43.81 21.18
N ALA A 705 4.28 -44.13 22.01
CA ALA A 705 4.18 -43.55 23.35
C ALA A 705 5.49 -43.70 24.14
N GLY A 706 5.98 -42.60 24.73
CA GLY A 706 7.23 -42.54 25.49
C GLY A 706 8.51 -42.30 24.68
N THR A 707 8.41 -42.00 23.37
CA THR A 707 9.58 -41.66 22.54
C THR A 707 9.72 -40.16 22.30
N THR A 708 10.95 -39.66 22.26
CA THR A 708 11.28 -38.27 21.89
C THR A 708 11.80 -38.24 20.47
N LEU A 709 11.16 -37.45 19.60
CA LEU A 709 11.57 -37.21 18.22
C LEU A 709 11.91 -35.73 18.05
N SER A 710 12.99 -35.45 17.32
CA SER A 710 13.32 -34.10 16.87
C SER A 710 12.82 -33.93 15.44
N VAL A 711 12.02 -32.89 15.21
CA VAL A 711 11.40 -32.60 13.92
C VAL A 711 11.98 -31.32 13.37
N ASN A 712 12.51 -31.38 12.15
CA ASN A 712 12.95 -30.18 11.45
C ASN A 712 11.73 -29.52 10.82
N VAL A 713 11.42 -28.32 11.30
CA VAL A 713 10.35 -27.48 10.78
C VAL A 713 10.99 -26.40 9.92
N LEU A 714 10.62 -26.34 8.64
CA LEU A 714 11.08 -25.33 7.69
C LEU A 714 9.92 -24.42 7.28
N ALA A 715 10.12 -23.11 7.32
CA ALA A 715 9.21 -22.14 6.73
C ALA A 715 9.76 -21.70 5.37
N THR A 716 8.88 -21.51 4.37
CA THR A 716 9.30 -21.22 2.98
C THR A 716 9.61 -19.76 2.67
N ASP A 717 9.44 -18.85 3.65
CA ASP A 717 9.77 -17.43 3.58
C ASP A 717 10.42 -17.00 4.90
#